data_AF-A0A2P5VNG2-F1
#
_entry.id   AF-A0A2P5VNG2-F1
#
_cell.length_a   1.000
_cell.length_b   1.000
_cell.length_c   1.000
_cell.angle_alpha   90.00
_cell.angle_beta   90.00
_cell.angle_gamma   90.00
#
_symmetry.space_group_name_H-M   'P 1'
#
loop_
_entity.id
_entity.type
_entity.pdbx_description
1 polymer ?
#
loop_
_entity_poly.entity_id
_entity_poly.type
_entity_poly.pdbx_seq_one_letter_code
_entity_poly.pdbx_strand_id
1 'polypeptide(L)'
;MAEAIAFDLAVELITKLSSFTLSQIGLWWHVKDDLDHLNSTISTIKAVLLDAEERSVTSQLVKDWLEKLKYVLYDADDLLDDFSTEVLRKDLMGGNRLTKEVHLFSQAQTSLLTVLEWVIKLRLTLIESEANMFNLVERDRPVKTSFMSKKRQQTHSFKDKIIGRDDDKAALLKLMFEFERKENVYVIPILGFGGLGKTALAQFIYNDEIVKNSFELMMFVCVSNVFDVKIIVENIIKSATGQAPNQNLELDQLQKQLLEKIGGKKIFLLVGGAKGSRIIVITRSWRVAKITSKCQPYVLKGLSDDDAWSLLKEIAFEQRYADSTNSAFVEIRKQISKRCSGVPLVIRTIASTLSFKETENEWRSFKDNELARIYQNEGTIITTLKLSYDHLPSHLKHCFAYCRLYSNDHEIHVQTLVQFWVAQGFIKQLNRNQSLDEIGLGYFKDLVERSFFQEVEEDENWGMTCKMHDLMHDLAESVAGTESSIVDSNEIASEVGEKCHHISINTSLIPLVKGKKLRNLLQYPKMRTKNLKLYDLNLNAIPHSIYKLKHLRYLDLSGNFYLKSLPNSICKIQNLQALKLDWCRWLEELPKKIEKLVNLTHLAFRGFNGLTHMPRGIGKLTSLETLSRFVVDKDSSHDGADLSELSRLNNLRGQLTIANFGFVKNAKEKFRAANLKEKQHLRSLVLEWNGGDDDDDKSLEDLQPHPNLKKLVVDGWRGDAKFPSWLSLLTNLVDIKIWGPSKFKHFPSLAQLPCLQDLVIYFLDELEYMDDNIPSGREGNTEPFFPSLKVLSLRHCPNMKSWWRTAEVIGDDSNKDDTTVMGTSTMAFC
;
A
#
# COMPACT_ATOMS: atom_id res chain seq x y z
N MET A 1 -0.67 -8.15 -24.60
CA MET A 1 -0.82 -8.40 -23.14
C MET A 1 -1.11 -9.86 -22.79
N ALA A 2 -1.54 -10.71 -23.73
CA ALA A 2 -1.59 -12.14 -23.46
C ALA A 2 -0.22 -12.76 -23.12
N GLU A 3 0.84 -12.02 -23.46
CA GLU A 3 2.25 -12.41 -23.46
C GLU A 3 2.75 -12.83 -22.05
N ALA A 4 3.16 -11.91 -21.18
CA ALA A 4 3.85 -12.27 -19.92
C ALA A 4 3.02 -13.04 -18.87
N ILE A 5 1.68 -13.05 -18.98
CA ILE A 5 0.78 -13.61 -17.95
C ILE A 5 0.68 -15.12 -18.06
N ALA A 6 0.61 -15.65 -19.28
CA ALA A 6 0.42 -17.08 -19.48
C ALA A 6 1.58 -17.89 -18.90
N PHE A 7 2.83 -17.41 -19.06
CA PHE A 7 4.01 -18.11 -18.54
C PHE A 7 4.03 -18.12 -17.01
N ASP A 8 3.83 -16.98 -16.37
CA ASP A 8 3.86 -16.88 -14.91
C ASP A 8 2.70 -17.66 -14.27
N LEU A 9 1.50 -17.62 -14.86
CA LEU A 9 0.35 -18.39 -14.42
C LEU A 9 0.57 -19.90 -14.61
N ALA A 10 1.16 -20.33 -15.74
CA ALA A 10 1.53 -21.73 -15.96
C ALA A 10 2.55 -22.23 -14.93
N VAL A 11 3.54 -21.41 -14.56
CA VAL A 11 4.51 -21.74 -13.49
C VAL A 11 3.81 -21.90 -12.14
N GLU A 12 2.90 -20.99 -11.79
CA GLU A 12 2.13 -21.06 -10.54
C GLU A 12 1.27 -22.34 -10.51
N LEU A 13 0.57 -22.64 -11.59
CA LEU A 13 -0.25 -23.85 -11.74
C LEU A 13 0.58 -25.13 -11.58
N ILE A 14 1.74 -25.22 -12.23
CA ILE A 14 2.66 -26.36 -12.08
C ILE A 14 3.10 -26.50 -10.61
N THR A 15 3.39 -25.38 -9.95
CA THR A 15 3.79 -25.37 -8.54
C THR A 15 2.65 -25.85 -7.63
N LYS A 16 1.41 -25.39 -7.88
CA LYS A 16 0.21 -25.85 -7.17
C LYS A 16 -0.01 -27.33 -7.42
N LEU A 17 0.00 -27.80 -8.67
CA LEU A 17 -0.19 -29.21 -9.04
C LEU A 17 0.88 -30.12 -8.41
N SER A 18 2.11 -29.63 -8.30
CA SER A 18 3.22 -30.35 -7.66
C SER A 18 3.18 -30.29 -6.13
N SER A 19 2.21 -29.59 -5.54
CA SER A 19 2.10 -29.48 -4.08
C SER A 19 1.71 -30.81 -3.44
N PHE A 20 2.32 -31.10 -2.28
CA PHE A 20 2.02 -32.29 -1.49
C PHE A 20 0.51 -32.42 -1.17
N THR A 21 -0.15 -31.29 -0.95
CA THR A 21 -1.59 -31.18 -0.69
C THR A 21 -2.45 -31.72 -1.83
N LEU A 22 -2.11 -31.43 -3.09
CA LEU A 22 -2.89 -31.89 -4.25
C LEU A 22 -2.57 -33.36 -4.60
N SER A 23 -1.33 -33.81 -4.37
CA SER A 23 -0.95 -35.21 -4.53
C SER A 23 -1.75 -36.17 -3.61
N GLN A 24 -2.03 -35.75 -2.38
CA GLN A 24 -2.89 -36.50 -1.42
C GLN A 24 -4.35 -36.58 -1.89
N ILE A 25 -4.91 -35.51 -2.46
CA ILE A 25 -6.29 -35.51 -2.98
C ILE A 25 -6.43 -36.37 -4.22
N GLY A 26 -5.46 -36.30 -5.14
CA GLY A 26 -5.47 -37.13 -6.34
C GLY A 26 -5.67 -38.61 -6.00
N LEU A 27 -5.09 -39.05 -4.87
CA LEU A 27 -5.27 -40.39 -4.31
C LEU A 27 -6.66 -40.59 -3.66
N TRP A 28 -7.18 -39.60 -2.92
CA TRP A 28 -8.47 -39.70 -2.23
C TRP A 28 -9.68 -39.67 -3.15
N TRP A 29 -9.58 -38.99 -4.29
CA TRP A 29 -10.66 -38.81 -5.25
C TRP A 29 -10.44 -39.54 -6.57
N HIS A 30 -9.40 -40.37 -6.67
CA HIS A 30 -9.05 -41.11 -7.88
C HIS A 30 -8.83 -40.23 -9.12
N VAL A 31 -8.38 -38.98 -8.92
CA VAL A 31 -8.09 -37.99 -9.98
C VAL A 31 -6.59 -37.69 -10.09
N LYS A 32 -5.72 -38.58 -9.57
CA LYS A 32 -4.27 -38.38 -9.60
C LYS A 32 -3.73 -38.36 -11.04
N ASP A 33 -4.07 -39.37 -11.83
CA ASP A 33 -3.61 -39.49 -13.22
C ASP A 33 -4.04 -38.28 -14.05
N ASP A 34 -5.22 -37.75 -13.72
CA ASP A 34 -5.80 -36.58 -14.33
C ASP A 34 -5.07 -35.27 -13.98
N LEU A 35 -4.68 -35.09 -12.71
CA LEU A 35 -3.86 -33.97 -12.27
C LEU A 35 -2.44 -34.05 -12.83
N ASP A 36 -1.87 -35.25 -12.89
CA ASP A 36 -0.55 -35.51 -13.49
C ASP A 36 -0.57 -35.22 -15.00
N HIS A 37 -1.64 -35.60 -15.71
CA HIS A 37 -1.85 -35.23 -17.11
C HIS A 37 -1.98 -33.71 -17.28
N LEU A 38 -2.78 -33.03 -16.45
CA LEU A 38 -2.92 -31.58 -16.49
C LEU A 38 -1.56 -30.88 -16.29
N ASN A 39 -0.76 -31.36 -15.34
CA ASN A 39 0.58 -30.86 -15.07
C ASN A 39 1.51 -31.05 -16.28
N SER A 40 1.44 -32.22 -16.94
CA SER A 40 2.19 -32.53 -18.15
C SER A 40 1.84 -31.57 -19.29
N THR A 41 0.55 -31.40 -19.61
CA THR A 41 0.09 -30.50 -20.68
C THR A 41 0.50 -29.05 -20.41
N ILE A 42 0.33 -28.55 -19.19
CA ILE A 42 0.73 -27.17 -18.83
C ILE A 42 2.25 -27.01 -18.94
N SER A 43 3.03 -28.04 -18.60
CA SER A 43 4.49 -28.04 -18.73
C SER A 43 4.94 -27.99 -20.19
N THR A 44 4.30 -28.75 -21.08
CA THR A 44 4.56 -28.71 -22.53
C THR A 44 4.25 -27.31 -23.09
N ILE A 45 3.09 -26.76 -22.76
CA ILE A 45 2.70 -25.41 -23.20
C ILE A 45 3.68 -24.36 -22.67
N LYS A 46 4.08 -24.46 -21.40
CA LYS A 46 5.05 -23.54 -20.77
C LYS A 46 6.37 -23.48 -21.54
N ALA A 47 6.85 -24.61 -22.06
CA ALA A 47 8.13 -24.67 -22.79
C ALA A 47 8.15 -23.78 -24.05
N VAL A 48 6.99 -23.57 -24.69
CA VAL A 48 6.87 -22.77 -25.92
C VAL A 48 6.34 -21.35 -25.70
N LEU A 49 5.88 -21.04 -24.48
CA LEU A 49 5.22 -19.76 -24.18
C LEU A 49 6.12 -18.56 -24.46
N LEU A 50 7.39 -18.59 -24.05
CA LEU A 50 8.29 -17.44 -24.24
C LEU A 50 8.52 -17.08 -25.72
N ASP A 51 8.54 -18.07 -26.62
CA ASP A 51 8.63 -17.81 -28.06
C ASP A 51 7.30 -17.29 -28.62
N ALA A 52 6.18 -17.81 -28.12
CA ALA A 52 4.85 -17.29 -28.47
C ALA A 52 4.67 -15.83 -28.04
N GLU A 53 5.16 -15.47 -26.85
CA GLU A 53 5.11 -14.10 -26.31
C GLU A 53 5.85 -13.10 -27.20
N GLU A 54 7.01 -13.49 -27.75
CA GLU A 54 7.77 -12.62 -28.65
C GLU A 54 7.09 -12.49 -30.01
N ARG A 55 6.54 -13.61 -30.53
CA ARG A 55 5.90 -13.65 -31.86
C ARG A 55 4.52 -13.01 -31.89
N SER A 56 3.81 -12.88 -30.78
CA SER A 56 2.48 -12.22 -30.78
C SER A 56 2.54 -10.71 -31.04
N VAL A 57 3.72 -10.09 -30.95
CA VAL A 57 3.93 -8.69 -31.37
C VAL A 57 3.75 -8.55 -32.88
N THR A 58 4.09 -9.57 -33.66
CA THR A 58 4.06 -9.54 -35.13
C THR A 58 2.96 -10.43 -35.74
N SER A 59 2.50 -11.46 -35.02
CA SER A 59 1.49 -12.42 -35.47
C SER A 59 0.20 -12.31 -34.68
N GLN A 60 -0.89 -11.88 -35.35
CA GLN A 60 -2.21 -11.80 -34.75
C GLN A 60 -2.76 -13.20 -34.36
N LEU A 61 -2.43 -14.25 -35.11
CA LEU A 61 -2.87 -15.62 -34.80
C LEU A 61 -2.26 -16.14 -33.48
N VAL A 62 -0.96 -15.89 -33.26
CA VAL A 62 -0.28 -16.27 -32.02
C VAL A 62 -0.80 -15.45 -30.84
N LYS A 63 -1.12 -14.18 -31.07
CA LYS A 63 -1.76 -13.32 -30.08
C LYS A 63 -3.13 -13.85 -29.66
N ASP A 64 -3.98 -14.24 -30.62
CA ASP A 64 -5.31 -14.80 -30.34
C ASP A 64 -5.19 -16.16 -29.62
N TRP A 65 -4.19 -16.98 -29.98
CA TRP A 65 -3.89 -18.25 -29.30
C TRP A 65 -3.48 -18.03 -27.83
N LEU A 66 -2.57 -17.08 -27.57
CA LEU A 66 -2.18 -16.72 -26.20
C LEU A 66 -3.36 -16.22 -25.38
N GLU A 67 -4.26 -15.43 -25.97
CA GLU A 67 -5.47 -14.98 -25.28
C GLU A 67 -6.37 -16.15 -24.90
N LYS A 68 -6.63 -17.10 -25.82
CA LYS A 68 -7.40 -18.32 -25.51
C LYS A 68 -6.76 -19.12 -24.38
N LEU A 69 -5.45 -19.40 -24.48
CA LEU A 69 -4.71 -20.16 -23.49
C LEU A 69 -4.83 -19.55 -22.10
N LYS A 70 -4.65 -18.24 -22.02
CA LYS A 70 -4.73 -17.50 -20.75
C LYS A 70 -6.07 -17.68 -20.04
N TYR A 71 -7.19 -17.65 -20.76
CA TYR A 71 -8.51 -17.91 -20.16
C TYR A 71 -8.63 -19.33 -19.60
N VAL A 72 -8.07 -20.32 -20.30
CA VAL A 72 -8.11 -21.71 -19.85
C VAL A 72 -7.20 -21.92 -18.64
N LEU A 73 -6.05 -21.23 -18.58
CA LEU A 73 -5.20 -21.23 -17.40
C LEU A 73 -5.89 -20.58 -16.19
N TYR A 74 -6.67 -19.52 -16.37
CA TYR A 74 -7.48 -18.95 -15.28
C TYR A 74 -8.57 -19.92 -14.80
N ASP A 75 -9.27 -20.59 -15.71
CA ASP A 75 -10.25 -21.62 -15.37
C ASP A 75 -9.60 -22.79 -14.59
N ALA A 76 -8.38 -23.20 -14.99
CA ALA A 76 -7.61 -24.21 -14.29
C ALA A 76 -7.19 -23.75 -12.88
N ASP A 77 -6.78 -22.49 -12.74
CA ASP A 77 -6.36 -21.91 -11.46
C ASP A 77 -7.54 -21.75 -10.49
N ASP A 78 -8.70 -21.32 -10.99
CA ASP A 78 -9.96 -21.28 -10.23
C ASP A 78 -10.37 -22.69 -9.73
N LEU A 79 -10.16 -23.72 -10.56
CA LEU A 79 -10.43 -25.10 -10.19
C LEU A 79 -9.47 -25.59 -9.09
N LEU A 80 -8.16 -25.30 -9.21
CA LEU A 80 -7.18 -25.70 -8.19
C LEU A 80 -7.40 -24.99 -6.86
N ASP A 81 -7.82 -23.72 -6.86
CA ASP A 81 -8.20 -23.01 -5.64
C ASP A 81 -9.39 -23.67 -4.94
N ASP A 82 -10.41 -24.11 -5.70
CA ASP A 82 -11.56 -24.84 -5.17
C ASP A 82 -11.11 -26.18 -4.52
N PHE A 83 -10.14 -26.88 -5.13
CA PHE A 83 -9.52 -28.08 -4.55
C PHE A 83 -8.74 -27.77 -3.25
N SER A 84 -7.83 -26.79 -3.28
CA SER A 84 -6.99 -26.41 -2.13
C SER A 84 -7.83 -25.99 -0.92
N THR A 85 -8.89 -25.24 -1.17
CA THR A 85 -9.83 -24.81 -0.12
C THR A 85 -10.49 -25.98 0.61
N GLU A 86 -10.88 -27.03 -0.12
CA GLU A 86 -11.53 -28.19 0.47
C GLU A 86 -10.57 -29.03 1.34
N VAL A 87 -9.26 -29.04 1.01
CA VAL A 87 -8.22 -29.64 1.87
C VAL A 87 -8.16 -28.93 3.21
N LEU A 88 -7.97 -27.60 3.18
CA LEU A 88 -7.81 -26.80 4.39
C LEU A 88 -9.00 -26.99 5.34
N ARG A 89 -10.20 -27.17 4.78
CA ARG A 89 -11.40 -27.49 5.56
C ARG A 89 -11.36 -28.85 6.24
N LYS A 90 -10.91 -29.90 5.55
CA LYS A 90 -10.81 -31.24 6.14
C LYS A 90 -9.83 -31.23 7.32
N ASP A 91 -8.69 -30.57 7.17
CA ASP A 91 -7.66 -30.48 8.21
C ASP A 91 -8.19 -29.75 9.46
N LEU A 92 -8.98 -28.69 9.27
CA LEU A 92 -9.53 -27.88 10.37
C LEU A 92 -10.70 -28.53 11.12
N MET A 93 -11.44 -29.47 10.52
CA MET A 93 -12.66 -30.02 11.12
C MET A 93 -12.47 -31.26 12.01
N GLY A 94 -11.30 -31.91 11.98
CA GLY A 94 -10.99 -33.10 12.78
C GLY A 94 -11.85 -34.32 12.43
N GLY A 95 -11.24 -35.51 12.40
CA GLY A 95 -11.79 -36.73 11.79
C GLY A 95 -13.14 -37.29 12.28
N ASN A 96 -13.87 -36.67 13.22
CA ASN A 96 -15.09 -37.23 13.83
C ASN A 96 -16.41 -36.50 13.52
N ARG A 97 -16.43 -35.35 12.81
CA ARG A 97 -17.68 -34.65 12.40
C ARG A 97 -18.18 -35.02 10.99
N LEU A 98 -17.68 -36.13 10.43
CA LEU A 98 -17.65 -36.38 8.99
C LEU A 98 -18.97 -36.76 8.29
N THR A 99 -20.07 -37.11 8.95
CA THR A 99 -21.00 -38.06 8.29
C THR A 99 -22.24 -37.50 7.57
N LYS A 100 -22.73 -36.27 7.84
CA LYS A 100 -24.01 -35.81 7.24
C LYS A 100 -23.92 -34.56 6.36
N GLU A 101 -23.28 -33.48 6.82
CA GLU A 101 -23.20 -32.24 6.01
C GLU A 101 -22.14 -32.30 4.91
N VAL A 102 -21.00 -32.95 5.16
CA VAL A 102 -19.92 -33.10 4.17
C VAL A 102 -20.32 -34.07 3.06
N HIS A 103 -21.06 -35.15 3.35
CA HIS A 103 -21.45 -36.14 2.33
C HIS A 103 -22.40 -35.59 1.25
N LEU A 104 -23.41 -34.81 1.65
CA LEU A 104 -24.39 -34.21 0.73
C LEU A 104 -23.82 -33.04 -0.08
N PHE A 105 -22.94 -32.24 0.52
CA PHE A 105 -22.28 -31.13 -0.16
C PHE A 105 -21.14 -31.62 -1.09
N SER A 106 -20.38 -32.62 -0.65
CA SER A 106 -19.30 -33.26 -1.41
C SER A 106 -19.81 -33.93 -2.68
N GLN A 107 -20.94 -34.67 -2.66
CA GLN A 107 -21.47 -35.37 -3.85
C GLN A 107 -21.96 -34.42 -4.96
N ALA A 108 -22.60 -33.30 -4.60
CA ALA A 108 -23.06 -32.31 -5.58
C ALA A 108 -21.90 -31.47 -6.16
N GLN A 109 -20.83 -31.29 -5.39
CA GLN A 109 -19.65 -30.53 -5.83
C GLN A 109 -18.66 -31.41 -6.61
N THR A 110 -18.47 -32.69 -6.24
CA THR A 110 -17.65 -33.66 -7.00
C THR A 110 -18.22 -33.93 -8.39
N SER A 111 -19.55 -33.97 -8.58
CA SER A 111 -20.16 -34.15 -9.90
C SER A 111 -20.02 -32.93 -10.84
N LEU A 112 -19.96 -31.71 -10.30
CA LEU A 112 -19.70 -30.50 -11.08
C LEU A 112 -18.20 -30.26 -11.33
N LEU A 113 -17.35 -30.64 -10.37
CA LEU A 113 -15.90 -30.55 -10.49
C LEU A 113 -15.37 -31.49 -11.57
N THR A 114 -15.88 -32.73 -11.65
CA THR A 114 -15.49 -33.66 -12.73
C THR A 114 -15.84 -33.11 -14.11
N VAL A 115 -17.03 -32.51 -14.29
CA VAL A 115 -17.42 -31.89 -15.56
C VAL A 115 -16.52 -30.69 -15.93
N LEU A 116 -16.22 -29.81 -14.97
CA LEU A 116 -15.32 -28.67 -15.18
C LEU A 116 -13.89 -29.12 -15.52
N GLU A 117 -13.41 -30.15 -14.84
CA GLU A 117 -12.12 -30.78 -15.07
C GLU A 117 -12.00 -31.36 -16.49
N TRP A 118 -13.02 -32.11 -16.94
CA TRP A 118 -13.08 -32.64 -18.31
C TRP A 118 -13.08 -31.50 -19.36
N VAL A 119 -13.82 -30.43 -19.12
CA VAL A 119 -13.87 -29.27 -20.03
C VAL A 119 -12.52 -28.55 -20.12
N ILE A 120 -11.82 -28.36 -18.99
CA ILE A 120 -10.50 -27.72 -18.96
C ILE A 120 -9.47 -28.59 -19.69
N LYS A 121 -9.45 -29.91 -19.42
CA LYS A 121 -8.56 -30.84 -20.11
C LYS A 121 -8.75 -30.80 -21.63
N LEU A 122 -9.99 -30.90 -22.10
CA LEU A 122 -10.29 -30.86 -23.54
C LEU A 122 -9.83 -29.56 -24.19
N ARG A 123 -10.00 -28.42 -23.50
CA ARG A 123 -9.56 -27.12 -24.02
C ARG A 123 -8.04 -27.01 -24.08
N LEU A 124 -7.33 -27.49 -23.06
CA LEU A 124 -5.87 -27.45 -23.03
C LEU A 124 -5.23 -28.36 -24.08
N THR A 125 -5.77 -29.56 -24.31
CA THR A 125 -5.27 -30.45 -25.37
C THR A 125 -5.51 -29.86 -26.77
N LEU A 126 -6.64 -29.18 -26.98
CA LEU A 126 -6.86 -28.42 -28.22
C LEU A 126 -5.84 -27.29 -28.38
N ILE A 127 -5.57 -26.52 -27.33
CA ILE A 127 -4.59 -25.42 -27.36
C ILE A 127 -3.17 -25.94 -27.61
N GLU A 128 -2.79 -27.06 -27.01
CA GLU A 128 -1.52 -27.74 -27.24
C GLU A 128 -1.38 -28.18 -28.71
N SER A 129 -2.45 -28.71 -29.30
CA SER A 129 -2.46 -29.06 -30.73
C SER A 129 -2.36 -27.84 -31.66
N GLU A 130 -3.01 -26.72 -31.33
CA GLU A 130 -2.86 -25.44 -32.05
C GLU A 130 -1.40 -24.93 -31.96
N ALA A 131 -0.75 -25.06 -30.79
CA ALA A 131 0.64 -24.64 -30.58
C ALA A 131 1.61 -25.32 -31.55
N ASN A 132 1.41 -26.62 -31.78
CA ASN A 132 2.23 -27.42 -32.70
C ASN A 132 2.10 -26.96 -34.16
N MET A 133 0.98 -26.32 -34.54
CA MET A 133 0.80 -25.76 -35.89
C MET A 133 1.60 -24.48 -36.13
N PHE A 134 1.99 -23.76 -35.06
CA PHE A 134 2.70 -22.48 -35.17
C PHE A 134 4.23 -22.62 -35.23
N ASN A 135 4.77 -23.84 -35.14
CA ASN A 135 6.22 -24.11 -35.11
C ASN A 135 6.93 -23.22 -34.07
N LEU A 136 6.37 -23.16 -32.86
CA LEU A 136 6.98 -22.44 -31.74
C LEU A 136 8.23 -23.19 -31.27
N VAL A 137 9.24 -22.44 -30.87
CA VAL A 137 10.51 -23.00 -30.42
C VAL A 137 10.53 -23.06 -28.90
N GLU A 138 10.95 -24.20 -28.36
CA GLU A 138 11.16 -24.35 -26.93
C GLU A 138 12.22 -23.36 -26.44
N ARG A 139 11.88 -22.60 -25.41
CA ARG A 139 12.78 -21.67 -24.76
C ARG A 139 12.65 -21.83 -23.26
N ASP A 140 13.77 -22.01 -22.60
CA ASP A 140 13.82 -21.95 -21.16
C ASP A 140 14.33 -20.57 -20.73
N ARG A 141 13.71 -19.99 -19.70
CA ARG A 141 14.32 -18.82 -19.06
C ARG A 141 15.48 -19.37 -18.26
N PRO A 142 16.76 -19.00 -18.54
CA PRO A 142 17.77 -19.18 -17.52
C PRO A 142 17.23 -18.44 -16.30
N VAL A 143 17.09 -19.14 -15.17
CA VAL A 143 16.89 -18.51 -13.88
C VAL A 143 18.14 -17.65 -13.66
N LYS A 144 18.16 -16.43 -14.22
CA LYS A 144 19.19 -15.44 -13.93
C LYS A 144 18.92 -15.00 -12.50
N THR A 145 19.51 -15.78 -11.60
CA THR A 145 19.91 -15.45 -10.25
C THR A 145 20.64 -14.11 -10.27
N SER A 146 19.90 -13.02 -10.10
CA SER A 146 20.42 -11.80 -9.48
C SER A 146 19.31 -10.91 -8.91
N PHE A 147 18.19 -11.47 -8.46
CA PHE A 147 17.28 -10.72 -7.59
C PHE A 147 17.74 -10.84 -6.14
N MET A 148 18.78 -10.06 -5.86
CA MET A 148 19.22 -9.45 -4.58
C MET A 148 20.70 -9.09 -4.74
N SER A 149 21.00 -7.87 -5.23
CA SER A 149 22.23 -7.07 -4.99
C SER A 149 22.68 -6.21 -6.19
N LYS A 150 21.86 -5.24 -6.58
CA LYS A 150 22.39 -3.87 -6.48
C LYS A 150 21.59 -3.17 -5.42
N LYS A 151 22.02 -3.32 -4.15
CA LYS A 151 21.68 -2.32 -3.13
C LYS A 151 22.29 -1.02 -3.64
N ARG A 152 21.56 -0.26 -4.47
CA ARG A 152 21.75 1.19 -4.50
C ARG A 152 21.56 1.62 -3.05
N GLN A 153 22.56 2.27 -2.47
CA GLN A 153 22.41 2.83 -1.13
C GLN A 153 21.18 3.72 -1.14
N GLN A 154 20.22 3.42 -0.27
CA GLN A 154 18.99 4.17 -0.11
C GLN A 154 19.36 5.51 0.52
N THR A 155 19.59 6.51 -0.32
CA THR A 155 19.58 7.91 0.12
C THR A 155 18.13 8.35 0.21
N HIS A 156 17.65 8.42 1.45
CA HIS A 156 16.40 9.04 1.82
C HIS A 156 16.41 10.53 1.43
N SER A 157 16.08 10.85 0.18
CA SER A 157 15.50 12.14 -0.20
C SER A 157 14.88 12.02 -1.60
N PHE A 158 13.61 11.63 -1.68
CA PHE A 158 12.82 11.70 -2.93
C PHE A 158 12.45 13.16 -3.29
N LYS A 159 13.43 14.08 -3.23
CA LYS A 159 13.28 15.42 -3.78
C LYS A 159 13.90 15.42 -5.17
N ASP A 160 13.06 15.21 -6.17
CA ASP A 160 13.45 15.31 -7.57
C ASP A 160 14.03 16.70 -7.85
N LYS A 161 15.31 16.76 -8.21
CA LYS A 161 15.95 17.99 -8.67
C LYS A 161 15.38 18.35 -10.04
N ILE A 162 14.92 19.59 -10.18
CA ILE A 162 14.37 20.11 -11.44
C ILE A 162 15.52 20.67 -12.28
N ILE A 163 15.67 20.20 -13.52
CA ILE A 163 16.76 20.56 -14.43
C ILE A 163 16.18 21.29 -15.65
N GLY A 164 16.87 22.36 -16.11
CA GLY A 164 16.57 23.02 -17.38
C GLY A 164 15.26 23.80 -17.41
N ARG A 165 14.79 24.29 -16.25
CA ARG A 165 13.53 25.04 -16.11
C ARG A 165 13.69 26.43 -15.50
N ASP A 166 14.92 26.89 -15.33
CA ASP A 166 15.23 28.21 -14.76
C ASP A 166 14.74 29.34 -15.67
N ASP A 167 14.90 29.21 -16.98
CA ASP A 167 14.42 30.19 -17.96
C ASP A 167 12.88 30.27 -17.98
N ASP A 168 12.21 29.11 -17.97
CA ASP A 168 10.75 29.03 -17.89
C ASP A 168 10.23 29.67 -16.59
N LYS A 169 10.90 29.37 -15.47
CA LYS A 169 10.60 29.98 -14.18
C LYS A 169 10.80 31.50 -14.23
N ALA A 170 11.92 31.99 -14.75
CA ALA A 170 12.19 33.42 -14.86
C ALA A 170 11.14 34.14 -15.73
N ALA A 171 10.75 33.54 -16.86
CA ALA A 171 9.71 34.07 -17.73
C ALA A 171 8.34 34.15 -17.03
N LEU A 172 7.97 33.10 -16.28
CA LEU A 172 6.71 33.08 -15.53
C LEU A 172 6.72 34.03 -14.34
N LEU A 173 7.84 34.16 -13.62
CA LEU A 173 8.00 35.15 -12.54
C LEU A 173 7.89 36.57 -13.11
N LYS A 174 8.49 36.83 -14.28
CA LYS A 174 8.31 38.11 -14.97
C LYS A 174 6.83 38.38 -15.28
N LEU A 175 6.12 37.42 -15.88
CA LEU A 175 4.67 37.54 -16.14
C LEU A 175 3.84 37.74 -14.85
N MET A 176 4.27 37.15 -13.73
CA MET A 176 3.62 37.33 -12.44
C MET A 176 3.77 38.75 -11.89
N PHE A 177 4.96 39.34 -11.95
CA PHE A 177 5.25 40.64 -11.33
C PHE A 177 5.05 41.84 -12.27
N GLU A 178 5.14 41.67 -13.58
CA GLU A 178 5.04 42.77 -14.57
C GLU A 178 3.64 43.40 -14.64
N PHE A 179 2.58 42.64 -14.30
CA PHE A 179 1.18 43.08 -14.35
C PHE A 179 0.61 43.64 -13.03
N GLU A 180 1.43 43.98 -12.03
CA GLU A 180 0.95 44.58 -10.77
C GLU A 180 0.17 45.89 -10.94
N ARG A 181 0.20 46.52 -12.12
CA ARG A 181 -0.27 47.91 -12.32
C ARG A 181 -1.63 48.07 -13.01
N LYS A 182 -2.32 47.02 -13.51
CA LYS A 182 -3.54 47.20 -14.34
C LYS A 182 -4.79 46.39 -13.99
N GLU A 183 -4.70 45.18 -13.45
CA GLU A 183 -5.89 44.31 -13.21
C GLU A 183 -6.00 43.84 -11.76
N ASN A 184 -7.24 43.59 -11.30
CA ASN A 184 -7.51 43.11 -9.95
C ASN A 184 -7.06 41.65 -9.76
N VAL A 185 -7.30 40.78 -10.74
CA VAL A 185 -6.92 39.34 -10.72
C VAL A 185 -6.32 38.98 -12.07
N TYR A 186 -5.15 38.35 -12.08
CA TYR A 186 -4.47 37.96 -13.32
C TYR A 186 -4.29 36.44 -13.44
N VAL A 187 -4.71 35.87 -14.57
CA VAL A 187 -4.66 34.42 -14.83
C VAL A 187 -3.61 34.10 -15.89
N ILE A 188 -2.66 33.22 -15.53
CA ILE A 188 -1.55 32.75 -16.36
C ILE A 188 -1.80 31.26 -16.70
N PRO A 189 -2.28 30.94 -17.91
CA PRO A 189 -2.40 29.56 -18.33
C PRO A 189 -1.04 29.01 -18.77
N ILE A 190 -0.60 27.89 -18.19
CA ILE A 190 0.54 27.10 -18.66
C ILE A 190 -0.02 25.94 -19.49
N LEU A 191 0.34 25.93 -20.78
CA LEU A 191 -0.14 24.95 -21.74
C LEU A 191 0.99 24.00 -22.17
N GLY A 192 0.69 22.71 -22.24
CA GLY A 192 1.59 21.73 -22.85
C GLY A 192 1.04 20.31 -22.77
N PHE A 193 1.52 19.41 -23.63
CA PHE A 193 1.13 18.01 -23.63
C PHE A 193 1.61 17.27 -22.36
N GLY A 194 1.12 16.04 -22.13
CA GLY A 194 1.42 15.25 -20.92
C GLY A 194 2.92 14.96 -20.76
N GLY A 195 3.41 14.84 -19.53
CA GLY A 195 4.81 14.46 -19.26
C GLY A 195 5.87 15.55 -19.45
N LEU A 196 5.49 16.77 -19.90
CA LEU A 196 6.40 17.91 -20.06
C LEU A 196 6.94 18.52 -18.76
N GLY A 197 6.44 18.10 -17.59
CA GLY A 197 6.84 18.67 -16.30
C GLY A 197 6.10 19.96 -15.92
N LYS A 198 4.88 20.19 -16.42
CA LYS A 198 4.09 21.38 -16.07
C LYS A 198 3.82 21.50 -14.56
N THR A 199 3.41 20.41 -13.92
CA THR A 199 3.18 20.35 -12.47
C THR A 199 4.47 20.61 -11.71
N ALA A 200 5.60 20.03 -12.16
CA ALA A 200 6.91 20.27 -11.58
C ALA A 200 7.34 21.75 -11.71
N LEU A 201 7.13 22.39 -12.85
CA LEU A 201 7.40 23.83 -13.04
C LEU A 201 6.52 24.69 -12.13
N ALA A 202 5.24 24.35 -12.00
CA ALA A 202 4.35 25.09 -11.09
C ALA A 202 4.75 24.91 -9.62
N GLN A 203 5.14 23.70 -9.20
CA GLN A 203 5.70 23.45 -7.86
C GLN A 203 7.03 24.19 -7.67
N PHE A 204 7.85 24.32 -8.72
CA PHE A 204 9.12 25.05 -8.67
C PHE A 204 8.90 26.55 -8.41
N ILE A 205 7.86 27.13 -9.01
CA ILE A 205 7.44 28.52 -8.79
C ILE A 205 6.76 28.66 -7.43
N TYR A 206 5.86 27.76 -7.07
CA TYR A 206 5.14 27.77 -5.79
C TYR A 206 6.10 27.71 -4.59
N ASN A 207 7.20 26.97 -4.73
CA ASN A 207 8.19 26.81 -3.69
C ASN A 207 9.25 27.91 -3.63
N ASP A 208 9.26 28.83 -4.60
CA ASP A 208 10.22 29.93 -4.68
C ASP A 208 10.05 30.93 -3.51
N GLU A 209 11.16 31.39 -2.94
CA GLU A 209 11.15 32.28 -1.78
C GLU A 209 10.57 33.66 -2.10
N ILE A 210 10.83 34.20 -3.30
CA ILE A 210 10.30 35.51 -3.71
C ILE A 210 8.78 35.40 -3.82
N VAL A 211 8.27 34.31 -4.39
CA VAL A 211 6.83 34.06 -4.49
C VAL A 211 6.22 33.90 -3.10
N LYS A 212 6.78 33.05 -2.23
CA LYS A 212 6.29 32.84 -0.86
C LYS A 212 6.23 34.13 -0.04
N ASN A 213 7.21 35.02 -0.19
CA ASN A 213 7.25 36.29 0.51
C ASN A 213 6.32 37.36 -0.11
N SER A 214 5.84 37.16 -1.34
CA SER A 214 5.03 38.13 -2.09
C SER A 214 3.52 37.94 -1.94
N PHE A 215 3.07 36.80 -1.41
CA PHE A 215 1.65 36.45 -1.29
C PHE A 215 1.31 36.00 0.13
N GLU A 216 0.25 36.57 0.71
CA GLU A 216 -0.21 36.26 2.07
C GLU A 216 -0.87 34.87 2.16
N LEU A 217 -1.43 34.40 1.04
CA LEU A 217 -2.11 33.11 0.96
C LEU A 217 -1.71 32.39 -0.33
N MET A 218 -1.12 31.22 -0.16
CA MET A 218 -0.65 30.34 -1.23
C MET A 218 -1.48 29.06 -1.20
N MET A 219 -2.03 28.66 -2.34
CA MET A 219 -2.85 27.45 -2.44
C MET A 219 -2.50 26.62 -3.66
N PHE A 220 -2.53 25.30 -3.53
CA PHE A 220 -2.25 24.35 -4.60
C PHE A 220 -3.37 23.30 -4.67
N VAL A 221 -4.14 23.31 -5.76
CA VAL A 221 -5.33 22.47 -5.92
C VAL A 221 -5.30 21.75 -7.26
N CYS A 222 -5.46 20.43 -7.24
CA CYS A 222 -5.64 19.62 -8.44
C CYS A 222 -7.13 19.45 -8.76
N VAL A 223 -7.49 19.53 -10.03
CA VAL A 223 -8.85 19.28 -10.53
C VAL A 223 -8.77 18.06 -11.44
N SER A 224 -9.39 16.96 -11.01
CA SER A 224 -9.39 15.70 -11.76
C SER A 224 -10.47 15.68 -12.85
N ASN A 225 -10.45 14.64 -13.69
CA ASN A 225 -11.47 14.41 -14.72
C ASN A 225 -12.86 14.14 -14.12
N VAL A 226 -12.94 13.72 -12.85
CA VAL A 226 -14.21 13.59 -12.12
C VAL A 226 -14.57 14.98 -11.56
N PHE A 227 -15.38 15.73 -12.32
CA PHE A 227 -15.68 17.13 -12.02
C PHE A 227 -16.84 17.29 -11.03
N ASP A 228 -16.54 17.73 -9.81
CA ASP A 228 -17.53 18.19 -8.82
C ASP A 228 -17.08 19.51 -8.19
N VAL A 229 -17.86 20.55 -8.44
CA VAL A 229 -17.62 21.93 -7.96
C VAL A 229 -17.48 21.98 -6.44
N LYS A 230 -18.24 21.18 -5.71
CA LYS A 230 -18.21 21.17 -4.25
C LYS A 230 -16.86 20.65 -3.73
N ILE A 231 -16.37 19.54 -4.27
CA ILE A 231 -15.05 18.97 -3.93
C ILE A 231 -13.95 19.98 -4.20
N ILE A 232 -14.01 20.68 -5.33
CA ILE A 232 -13.00 21.67 -5.70
C ILE A 232 -12.98 22.79 -4.66
N VAL A 233 -14.15 23.30 -4.25
CA VAL A 233 -14.26 24.32 -3.20
C VAL A 233 -13.74 23.82 -1.85
N GLU A 234 -14.08 22.59 -1.45
CA GLU A 234 -13.57 21.99 -0.21
C GLU A 234 -12.05 21.83 -0.22
N ASN A 235 -11.47 21.40 -1.35
CA ASN A 235 -10.03 21.28 -1.54
C ASN A 235 -9.34 22.65 -1.49
N ILE A 236 -9.95 23.70 -2.05
CA ILE A 236 -9.43 25.07 -1.95
C ILE A 236 -9.42 25.51 -0.48
N ILE A 237 -10.52 25.31 0.27
CA ILE A 237 -10.59 25.68 1.70
C ILE A 237 -9.54 24.92 2.51
N LYS A 238 -9.38 23.61 2.24
CA LYS A 238 -8.34 22.78 2.87
C LYS A 238 -6.95 23.33 2.59
N SER A 239 -6.66 23.68 1.34
CA SER A 239 -5.37 24.29 0.98
C SER A 239 -5.17 25.66 1.63
N ALA A 240 -6.25 26.44 1.80
CA ALA A 240 -6.19 27.77 2.40
C ALA A 240 -5.92 27.74 3.92
N THR A 241 -6.46 26.74 4.62
CA THR A 241 -6.53 26.73 6.09
C THR A 241 -5.71 25.62 6.74
N GLY A 242 -5.24 24.65 5.96
CA GLY A 242 -4.62 23.42 6.48
C GLY A 242 -5.63 22.44 7.09
N GLN A 243 -6.92 22.77 7.13
CA GLN A 243 -7.98 21.95 7.71
C GLN A 243 -9.15 21.80 6.74
N ALA A 244 -9.77 20.62 6.73
CA ALA A 244 -10.98 20.42 5.93
C ALA A 244 -12.15 21.24 6.53
N PRO A 245 -13.06 21.78 5.69
CA PRO A 245 -14.24 22.48 6.18
C PRO A 245 -15.13 21.58 7.06
N ASN A 246 -15.93 22.22 7.93
CA ASN A 246 -16.86 21.52 8.83
C ASN A 246 -17.82 20.60 8.06
N GLN A 247 -18.17 19.46 8.66
CA GLN A 247 -19.02 18.45 8.02
C GLN A 247 -20.44 18.98 7.77
N ASN A 248 -21.01 18.67 6.59
CA ASN A 248 -22.39 18.97 6.15
C ASN A 248 -22.70 20.40 5.69
N LEU A 249 -21.71 21.16 5.20
CA LEU A 249 -21.99 22.46 4.58
C LEU A 249 -22.53 22.30 3.15
N GLU A 250 -23.55 23.08 2.82
CA GLU A 250 -24.02 23.23 1.45
C GLU A 250 -23.06 24.12 0.64
N LEU A 251 -23.14 24.07 -0.70
CA LEU A 251 -22.23 24.79 -1.58
C LEU A 251 -22.20 26.29 -1.28
N ASP A 252 -23.36 26.90 -0.98
CA ASP A 252 -23.47 28.33 -0.67
C ASP A 252 -22.74 28.69 0.63
N GLN A 253 -22.78 27.80 1.62
CA GLN A 253 -22.07 27.97 2.89
C GLN A 253 -20.56 27.79 2.71
N LEU A 254 -20.14 26.82 1.88
CA LEU A 254 -18.74 26.64 1.50
C LEU A 254 -18.20 27.84 0.73
N GLN A 255 -18.98 28.39 -0.20
CA GLN A 255 -18.63 29.62 -0.91
C GLN A 255 -18.50 30.81 0.06
N LYS A 256 -19.42 30.95 1.01
CA LYS A 256 -19.34 32.00 2.03
C LYS A 256 -18.09 31.87 2.90
N GLN A 257 -17.78 30.66 3.38
CA GLN A 257 -16.55 30.39 4.12
C GLN A 257 -15.30 30.70 3.30
N LEU A 258 -15.28 30.29 2.03
CA LEU A 258 -14.19 30.57 1.12
C LEU A 258 -14.00 32.09 0.95
N LEU A 259 -15.09 32.83 0.71
CA LEU A 259 -15.09 34.29 0.59
C LEU A 259 -14.58 34.99 1.87
N GLU A 260 -14.99 34.51 3.05
CA GLU A 260 -14.49 35.03 4.33
C GLU A 260 -12.99 34.80 4.51
N LYS A 261 -12.45 33.68 4.03
CA LYS A 261 -11.00 33.37 4.14
C LYS A 261 -10.15 34.10 3.09
N ILE A 262 -10.71 34.36 1.91
CA ILE A 262 -10.07 35.01 0.77
C ILE A 262 -10.19 36.54 0.83
N GLY A 263 -11.21 37.07 1.50
CA GLY A 263 -11.53 38.49 1.54
C GLY A 263 -10.34 39.36 1.98
N GLY A 264 -9.94 40.30 1.12
CA GLY A 264 -8.94 41.33 1.43
C GLY A 264 -7.47 40.93 1.30
N LYS A 265 -7.14 39.68 0.95
CA LYS A 265 -5.75 39.18 0.89
C LYS A 265 -5.20 39.13 -0.55
N LYS A 266 -3.89 39.38 -0.71
CA LYS A 266 -3.18 39.11 -1.98
C LYS A 266 -2.94 37.60 -2.08
N ILE A 267 -3.57 36.98 -3.06
CA ILE A 267 -3.69 35.52 -3.14
C ILE A 267 -2.98 34.98 -4.38
N PHE A 268 -2.27 33.88 -4.20
CA PHE A 268 -1.82 33.01 -5.29
C PHE A 268 -2.68 31.73 -5.27
N LEU A 269 -3.64 31.62 -6.19
CA LEU A 269 -4.68 30.58 -6.15
C LEU A 269 -5.07 30.12 -7.55
N LEU A 270 -5.65 28.93 -7.70
CA LEU A 270 -6.18 28.46 -8.98
C LEU A 270 -7.55 29.05 -9.41
N VAL A 271 -8.31 29.81 -8.59
CA VAL A 271 -9.49 30.66 -8.92
C VAL A 271 -9.83 31.71 -7.81
N GLY A 272 -9.78 33.02 -8.09
CA GLY A 272 -10.42 34.14 -7.33
C GLY A 272 -9.58 34.87 -6.25
N GLY A 273 -9.49 36.21 -6.28
CA GLY A 273 -8.76 36.97 -5.25
C GLY A 273 -8.90 38.51 -5.32
N ALA A 274 -8.33 39.21 -4.33
CA ALA A 274 -8.30 40.68 -4.27
C ALA A 274 -7.27 41.30 -5.24
N LYS A 275 -7.16 42.64 -5.27
CA LYS A 275 -6.26 43.37 -6.17
C LYS A 275 -4.81 42.91 -5.99
N GLY A 276 -4.19 42.42 -7.08
CA GLY A 276 -2.83 41.89 -7.06
C GLY A 276 -2.75 40.35 -6.97
N SER A 277 -3.88 39.66 -6.90
CA SER A 277 -3.92 38.19 -6.91
C SER A 277 -3.51 37.59 -8.25
N ARG A 278 -2.94 36.39 -8.19
CA ARG A 278 -2.39 35.64 -9.33
C ARG A 278 -2.92 34.23 -9.36
N ILE A 279 -3.25 33.79 -10.57
CA ILE A 279 -3.81 32.48 -10.81
C ILE A 279 -3.02 31.76 -11.89
N ILE A 280 -2.37 30.64 -11.55
CA ILE A 280 -1.73 29.77 -12.54
C ILE A 280 -2.67 28.62 -12.85
N VAL A 281 -3.05 28.47 -14.12
CA VAL A 281 -3.87 27.33 -14.59
C VAL A 281 -3.00 26.42 -15.44
N ILE A 282 -2.81 25.17 -15.02
CA ILE A 282 -2.06 24.18 -15.79
C ILE A 282 -3.04 23.36 -16.61
N THR A 283 -2.86 23.26 -17.92
CA THR A 283 -3.74 22.45 -18.75
C THR A 283 -3.03 21.85 -19.96
N ARG A 284 -3.61 20.76 -20.48
CA ARG A 284 -3.25 20.18 -21.79
C ARG A 284 -4.15 20.73 -22.91
N SER A 285 -5.27 21.37 -22.56
CA SER A 285 -6.29 21.80 -23.51
C SER A 285 -6.15 23.26 -23.87
N TRP A 286 -5.90 23.52 -25.16
CA TRP A 286 -5.89 24.87 -25.71
C TRP A 286 -7.23 25.60 -25.49
N ARG A 287 -8.34 24.87 -25.52
CA ARG A 287 -9.68 25.43 -25.27
C ARG A 287 -9.81 25.93 -23.83
N VAL A 288 -9.37 25.13 -22.86
CA VAL A 288 -9.42 25.51 -21.44
C VAL A 288 -8.57 26.76 -21.20
N ALA A 289 -7.35 26.80 -21.73
CA ALA A 289 -6.46 27.96 -21.58
C ALA A 289 -7.06 29.27 -22.13
N LYS A 290 -7.80 29.20 -23.24
CA LYS A 290 -8.51 30.35 -23.83
C LYS A 290 -9.73 30.81 -23.03
N ILE A 291 -10.40 29.89 -22.35
CA ILE A 291 -11.58 30.21 -21.54
C ILE A 291 -11.16 30.83 -20.20
N THR A 292 -10.05 30.39 -19.62
CA THR A 292 -9.61 30.82 -18.28
C THR A 292 -8.87 32.16 -18.27
N SER A 293 -8.33 32.61 -19.40
CA SER A 293 -7.63 33.89 -19.49
C SER A 293 -7.87 34.60 -20.82
N LYS A 294 -7.92 35.93 -20.77
CA LYS A 294 -7.86 36.78 -21.98
C LYS A 294 -6.44 36.91 -22.53
N CYS A 295 -5.42 36.48 -21.78
CA CYS A 295 -4.02 36.56 -22.15
C CYS A 295 -3.57 35.34 -22.96
N GLN A 296 -2.47 35.49 -23.71
CA GLN A 296 -1.86 34.35 -24.37
C GLN A 296 -1.33 33.34 -23.34
N PRO A 297 -1.59 32.03 -23.53
CA PRO A 297 -1.05 31.01 -22.66
C PRO A 297 0.47 30.90 -22.81
N TYR A 298 1.16 30.65 -21.70
CA TYR A 298 2.55 30.25 -21.70
C TYR A 298 2.65 28.81 -22.22
N VAL A 299 3.12 28.64 -23.46
CA VAL A 299 3.28 27.32 -24.07
C VAL A 299 4.61 26.73 -23.61
N LEU A 300 4.55 25.74 -22.71
CA LEU A 300 5.71 25.03 -22.21
C LEU A 300 6.29 24.13 -23.31
N LYS A 301 7.57 24.31 -23.62
CA LYS A 301 8.31 23.50 -24.58
C LYS A 301 9.02 22.32 -23.90
N GLY A 302 9.44 21.36 -24.72
CA GLY A 302 10.39 20.33 -24.29
C GLY A 302 11.70 20.96 -23.79
N LEU A 303 12.44 20.22 -22.98
CA LEU A 303 13.79 20.59 -22.55
C LEU A 303 14.71 20.77 -23.77
N SER A 304 15.71 21.64 -23.63
CA SER A 304 16.78 21.76 -24.63
C SER A 304 17.55 20.44 -24.75
N ASP A 305 18.25 20.21 -25.87
CA ASP A 305 19.02 18.98 -26.06
C ASP A 305 20.08 18.79 -24.95
N ASP A 306 20.66 19.89 -24.45
CA ASP A 306 21.65 19.88 -23.37
C ASP A 306 21.03 19.62 -21.99
N ASP A 307 19.86 20.18 -21.70
CA ASP A 307 19.12 19.91 -20.45
C ASP A 307 18.55 18.50 -20.43
N ALA A 308 18.01 18.03 -21.56
CA ALA A 308 17.55 16.67 -21.73
C ALA A 308 18.70 15.67 -21.54
N TRP A 309 19.88 15.99 -22.07
CA TRP A 309 21.09 15.21 -21.84
C TRP A 309 21.51 15.22 -20.37
N SER A 310 21.46 16.37 -19.70
CA SER A 310 21.80 16.51 -18.29
C SER A 310 20.86 15.69 -17.40
N LEU A 311 19.56 15.72 -17.67
CA LEU A 311 18.56 14.91 -16.97
C LEU A 311 18.77 13.41 -17.19
N LEU A 312 19.06 12.99 -18.43
CA LEU A 312 19.40 11.60 -18.72
C LEU A 312 20.66 11.18 -17.96
N LYS A 313 21.67 12.05 -17.93
CA LYS A 313 22.95 11.79 -17.25
C LYS A 313 22.74 11.61 -15.75
N GLU A 314 21.95 12.47 -15.12
CA GLU A 314 21.66 12.40 -13.68
C GLU A 314 21.05 11.04 -13.31
N ILE A 315 20.03 10.59 -14.05
CA ILE A 315 19.27 9.37 -13.72
C ILE A 315 20.02 8.08 -14.09
N ALA A 316 20.62 8.04 -15.28
CA ALA A 316 21.30 6.85 -15.76
C ALA A 316 22.63 6.58 -15.01
N PHE A 317 23.26 7.62 -14.42
CA PHE A 317 24.62 7.53 -13.88
C PHE A 317 24.79 7.98 -12.43
N GLU A 318 23.72 8.25 -11.69
CA GLU A 318 23.68 8.77 -10.31
C GLU A 318 24.62 8.09 -9.27
N GLN A 319 25.22 6.94 -9.59
CA GLN A 319 26.17 6.21 -8.73
C GLN A 319 27.42 5.65 -9.43
N ARG A 320 27.66 5.98 -10.72
CA ARG A 320 28.85 5.51 -11.44
C ARG A 320 29.85 6.65 -11.62
N TYR A 321 30.83 6.72 -10.71
CA TYR A 321 32.07 7.47 -10.89
C TYR A 321 32.93 6.81 -11.98
N ALA A 322 32.51 6.95 -13.23
CA ALA A 322 33.37 6.79 -14.39
C ALA A 322 32.66 7.45 -15.57
N ASP A 323 32.97 8.72 -15.79
CA ASP A 323 32.87 9.30 -17.14
C ASP A 323 33.78 8.42 -18.02
N SER A 324 33.20 7.42 -18.69
CA SER A 324 33.91 6.69 -19.74
C SER A 324 34.27 7.72 -20.81
N THR A 325 35.55 8.04 -20.95
CA THR A 325 36.14 8.97 -21.93
C THR A 325 35.96 8.55 -23.40
N ASN A 326 35.19 7.49 -23.66
CA ASN A 326 34.89 6.99 -25.00
C ASN A 326 33.83 7.89 -25.69
N SER A 327 34.29 8.70 -26.64
CA SER A 327 33.46 9.64 -27.41
C SER A 327 32.33 8.95 -28.18
N ALA A 328 32.54 7.75 -28.71
CA ALA A 328 31.53 7.00 -29.45
C ALA A 328 30.35 6.58 -28.55
N PHE A 329 30.64 6.24 -27.29
CA PHE A 329 29.59 5.87 -26.34
C PHE A 329 28.78 7.10 -25.89
N VAL A 330 29.43 8.25 -25.69
CA VAL A 330 28.75 9.53 -25.41
C VAL A 330 27.83 9.91 -26.58
N GLU A 331 28.27 9.69 -27.82
CA GLU A 331 27.50 10.02 -29.03
C GLU A 331 26.21 9.18 -29.13
N ILE A 332 26.28 7.86 -28.88
CA ILE A 332 25.10 6.98 -28.82
C ILE A 332 24.09 7.51 -27.80
N ARG A 333 24.57 7.93 -26.63
CA ARG A 333 23.73 8.40 -25.53
C ARG A 333 23.07 9.74 -25.85
N LYS A 334 23.80 10.69 -26.47
CA LYS A 334 23.23 11.95 -26.96
C LYS A 334 22.17 11.71 -28.04
N GLN A 335 22.38 10.76 -28.94
CA GLN A 335 21.39 10.40 -29.95
C GLN A 335 20.10 9.85 -29.33
N ILE A 336 20.19 9.03 -28.27
CA ILE A 336 19.02 8.55 -27.53
C ILE A 336 18.28 9.71 -26.85
N SER A 337 19.01 10.62 -26.19
CA SER A 337 18.44 11.82 -25.57
C SER A 337 17.64 12.66 -26.58
N LYS A 338 18.25 12.92 -27.74
CA LYS A 338 17.62 13.70 -28.82
C LYS A 338 16.33 13.07 -29.33
N ARG A 339 16.28 11.74 -29.41
CA ARG A 339 15.05 11.03 -29.81
C ARG A 339 13.92 11.26 -28.80
N CYS A 340 14.20 11.36 -27.50
CA CYS A 340 13.20 11.64 -26.46
C CYS A 340 12.48 13.00 -26.60
N SER A 341 12.85 13.85 -27.57
CA SER A 341 12.15 15.09 -27.93
C SER A 341 11.97 16.07 -26.77
N GLY A 342 12.92 16.06 -25.82
CA GLY A 342 12.91 16.94 -24.65
C GLY A 342 11.75 16.69 -23.67
N VAL A 343 11.06 15.55 -23.72
CA VAL A 343 9.94 15.24 -22.81
C VAL A 343 10.50 14.65 -21.50
N PRO A 344 10.45 15.36 -20.35
CA PRO A 344 11.08 14.90 -19.11
C PRO A 344 10.63 13.50 -18.68
N LEU A 345 9.32 13.20 -18.68
CA LEU A 345 8.84 11.87 -18.28
C LEU A 345 9.48 10.75 -19.13
N VAL A 346 9.49 10.91 -20.46
CA VAL A 346 10.10 9.95 -21.39
C VAL A 346 11.59 9.80 -21.13
N ILE A 347 12.29 10.91 -20.93
CA ILE A 347 13.73 10.91 -20.61
C ILE A 347 13.97 10.13 -19.32
N ARG A 348 13.20 10.40 -18.25
CA ARG A 348 13.33 9.67 -16.97
C ARG A 348 13.13 8.18 -17.16
N THR A 349 12.05 7.76 -17.81
CA THR A 349 11.73 6.33 -17.96
C THR A 349 12.76 5.60 -18.83
N ILE A 350 13.20 6.20 -19.94
CA ILE A 350 14.26 5.63 -20.78
C ILE A 350 15.60 5.61 -20.04
N ALA A 351 15.99 6.70 -19.37
CA ALA A 351 17.23 6.77 -18.60
C ALA A 351 17.26 5.72 -17.49
N SER A 352 16.17 5.57 -16.73
CA SER A 352 16.02 4.52 -15.73
C SER A 352 16.14 3.12 -16.36
N THR A 353 15.50 2.88 -17.51
CA THR A 353 15.58 1.59 -18.23
C THR A 353 17.02 1.28 -18.64
N LEU A 354 17.73 2.28 -19.16
CA LEU A 354 19.12 2.16 -19.61
C LEU A 354 20.11 2.07 -18.46
N SER A 355 19.77 2.52 -17.25
CA SER A 355 20.64 2.40 -16.07
C SER A 355 20.95 0.94 -15.69
N PHE A 356 20.09 0.01 -16.11
CA PHE A 356 20.27 -1.43 -15.95
C PHE A 356 21.16 -2.07 -17.04
N LYS A 357 21.47 -1.36 -18.13
CA LYS A 357 22.34 -1.82 -19.23
C LYS A 357 23.79 -1.36 -18.98
N GLU A 358 24.75 -2.26 -19.07
CA GLU A 358 26.14 -1.98 -18.66
C GLU A 358 27.08 -1.71 -19.83
N THR A 359 26.78 -2.24 -21.01
CA THR A 359 27.70 -2.25 -22.15
C THR A 359 27.31 -1.28 -23.27
N GLU A 360 28.29 -0.80 -24.03
CA GLU A 360 28.03 0.04 -25.23
C GLU A 360 27.14 -0.68 -26.24
N ASN A 361 27.33 -1.99 -26.44
CA ASN A 361 26.57 -2.80 -27.38
C ASN A 361 25.09 -2.89 -27.01
N GLU A 362 24.75 -3.01 -25.73
CA GLU A 362 23.37 -3.02 -25.25
C GLU A 362 22.65 -1.69 -25.51
N TRP A 363 23.36 -0.56 -25.32
CA TRP A 363 22.85 0.77 -25.63
C TRP A 363 22.69 0.99 -27.14
N ARG A 364 23.66 0.54 -27.94
CA ARG A 364 23.61 0.62 -29.40
C ARG A 364 22.44 -0.20 -29.95
N SER A 365 22.28 -1.44 -29.48
CA SER A 365 21.15 -2.31 -29.84
C SER A 365 19.80 -1.66 -29.52
N PHE A 366 19.65 -1.09 -28.33
CA PHE A 366 18.42 -0.37 -27.95
C PHE A 366 18.11 0.80 -28.89
N LYS A 367 19.13 1.60 -29.26
CA LYS A 367 18.98 2.74 -30.18
C LYS A 367 18.57 2.30 -31.59
N ASP A 368 19.27 1.30 -32.13
CA ASP A 368 19.19 0.94 -33.55
C ASP A 368 18.05 -0.03 -33.84
N ASN A 369 17.63 -0.84 -32.87
CA ASN A 369 16.55 -1.81 -33.05
C ASN A 369 15.23 -1.32 -32.45
N GLU A 370 15.23 -0.97 -31.16
CA GLU A 370 13.98 -0.77 -30.41
C GLU A 370 13.45 0.65 -30.59
N LEU A 371 14.29 1.65 -30.34
CA LEU A 371 13.91 3.05 -30.51
C LEU A 371 13.62 3.36 -31.98
N ALA A 372 14.43 2.85 -32.92
CA ALA A 372 14.26 3.14 -34.35
C ALA A 372 12.89 2.71 -34.89
N ARG A 373 12.36 1.56 -34.45
CA ARG A 373 11.04 1.04 -34.86
C ARG A 373 9.88 1.97 -34.49
N ILE A 374 10.01 2.69 -33.38
CA ILE A 374 8.95 3.60 -32.90
C ILE A 374 8.88 4.86 -33.76
N TYR A 375 10.03 5.45 -34.14
CA TYR A 375 10.04 6.66 -34.96
C TYR A 375 9.68 6.40 -36.42
N GLN A 376 9.89 5.18 -36.92
CA GLN A 376 9.45 4.78 -38.26
C GLN A 376 7.91 4.72 -38.39
N ASN A 377 7.19 4.57 -37.28
CA ASN A 377 5.73 4.38 -37.25
C ASN A 377 4.96 5.58 -36.63
N GLU A 378 5.50 6.80 -36.69
CA GLU A 378 4.92 8.00 -36.05
C GLU A 378 4.62 7.79 -34.54
N GLY A 379 5.58 7.21 -33.82
CA GLY A 379 5.42 6.83 -32.41
C GLY A 379 4.91 7.95 -31.51
N THR A 380 3.81 7.69 -30.80
CA THR A 380 3.27 8.57 -29.77
C THR A 380 4.09 8.48 -28.48
N ILE A 381 3.97 9.47 -27.59
CA ILE A 381 4.61 9.45 -26.26
C ILE A 381 4.32 8.15 -25.51
N ILE A 382 3.10 7.61 -25.63
CA ILE A 382 2.71 6.34 -25.00
C ILE A 382 3.52 5.16 -25.58
N THR A 383 3.75 5.11 -26.89
CA THR A 383 4.58 4.05 -27.49
C THR A 383 6.04 4.11 -27.03
N THR A 384 6.56 5.32 -26.77
CA THR A 384 7.90 5.48 -26.20
C THR A 384 7.95 5.05 -24.73
N LEU A 385 6.95 5.39 -23.91
CA LEU A 385 6.85 4.91 -22.53
C LEU A 385 6.65 3.39 -22.46
N LYS A 386 5.95 2.82 -23.44
CA LYS A 386 5.75 1.37 -23.56
C LYS A 386 7.08 0.61 -23.66
N LEU A 387 8.14 1.17 -24.25
CA LEU A 387 9.46 0.52 -24.24
C LEU A 387 9.93 0.17 -22.82
N SER A 388 9.76 1.08 -21.88
CA SER A 388 10.16 0.85 -20.49
C SER A 388 9.31 -0.24 -19.83
N TYR A 389 8.03 -0.33 -20.20
CA TYR A 389 7.16 -1.43 -19.80
C TYR A 389 7.60 -2.75 -20.42
N ASP A 390 7.95 -2.76 -21.71
CA ASP A 390 8.35 -3.97 -22.44
C ASP A 390 9.64 -4.57 -21.86
N HIS A 391 10.52 -3.73 -21.29
CA HIS A 391 11.74 -4.11 -20.56
C HIS A 391 11.52 -4.51 -19.09
N LEU A 392 10.30 -4.40 -18.54
CA LEU A 392 10.04 -4.88 -17.19
C LEU A 392 10.16 -6.41 -17.13
N PRO A 393 10.65 -6.97 -16.01
CA PRO A 393 10.43 -8.38 -15.69
C PRO A 393 8.93 -8.73 -15.75
N SER A 394 8.59 -9.96 -16.17
CA SER A 394 7.18 -10.38 -16.33
C SER A 394 6.33 -10.13 -15.09
N HIS A 395 6.85 -10.47 -13.90
CA HIS A 395 6.13 -10.29 -12.64
C HIS A 395 5.80 -8.81 -12.34
N LEU A 396 6.63 -7.86 -12.76
CA LEU A 396 6.36 -6.43 -12.59
C LEU A 396 5.40 -5.87 -13.64
N LYS A 397 5.36 -6.45 -14.84
CA LYS A 397 4.38 -6.08 -15.87
C LYS A 397 2.94 -6.25 -15.33
N HIS A 398 2.68 -7.33 -14.61
CA HIS A 398 1.39 -7.61 -13.97
C HIS A 398 1.06 -6.60 -12.87
N CYS A 399 2.03 -6.36 -11.99
CA CYS A 399 1.90 -5.40 -10.90
C CYS A 399 1.54 -4.00 -11.42
N PHE A 400 2.19 -3.55 -12.49
CA PHE A 400 1.93 -2.26 -13.11
C PHE A 400 0.61 -2.21 -13.88
N ALA A 401 0.34 -3.17 -14.76
CA ALA A 401 -0.87 -3.14 -15.60
C ALA A 401 -2.15 -3.11 -14.76
N TYR A 402 -2.13 -3.78 -13.60
CA TYR A 402 -3.24 -3.78 -12.66
C TYR A 402 -3.56 -2.39 -12.08
N CYS A 403 -2.58 -1.48 -12.04
CA CYS A 403 -2.78 -0.16 -11.47
C CYS A 403 -3.78 0.71 -12.24
N ARG A 404 -4.23 0.28 -13.44
CA ARG A 404 -5.39 0.84 -14.15
C ARG A 404 -6.64 0.95 -13.27
N LEU A 405 -6.79 0.10 -12.26
CA LEU A 405 -7.99 0.07 -11.42
C LEU A 405 -8.09 1.25 -10.44
N TYR A 406 -7.04 2.04 -10.32
CA TYR A 406 -7.05 3.32 -9.61
C TYR A 406 -7.34 4.44 -10.60
N SER A 407 -8.13 5.44 -10.20
CA SER A 407 -8.39 6.61 -11.05
C SER A 407 -7.14 7.46 -11.26
N ASN A 408 -7.11 8.27 -12.32
CA ASN A 408 -6.07 9.30 -12.53
C ASN A 408 -5.89 10.18 -11.27
N ASP A 409 -4.63 10.51 -10.98
CA ASP A 409 -4.20 11.29 -9.80
C ASP A 409 -4.59 10.71 -8.43
N HIS A 410 -5.05 9.45 -8.35
CA HIS A 410 -5.38 8.82 -7.08
C HIS A 410 -4.12 8.59 -6.23
N GLU A 411 -4.22 8.92 -4.95
CA GLU A 411 -3.21 8.57 -3.96
C GLU A 411 -3.35 7.10 -3.57
N ILE A 412 -2.37 6.29 -3.94
CA ILE A 412 -2.37 4.84 -3.75
C ILE A 412 -1.62 4.52 -2.45
N HIS A 413 -2.28 3.83 -1.52
CA HIS A 413 -1.62 3.25 -0.36
C HIS A 413 -0.80 2.03 -0.77
N VAL A 414 0.53 2.09 -0.60
CA VAL A 414 1.47 1.08 -1.10
C VAL A 414 1.22 -0.28 -0.45
N GLN A 415 0.94 -0.35 0.84
CA GLN A 415 0.63 -1.61 1.51
C GLN A 415 -0.64 -2.27 0.94
N THR A 416 -1.65 -1.47 0.59
CA THR A 416 -2.87 -1.97 -0.06
C THR A 416 -2.57 -2.55 -1.43
N LEU A 417 -1.75 -1.84 -2.23
CA LEU A 417 -1.31 -2.28 -3.54
C LEU A 417 -0.50 -3.59 -3.47
N VAL A 418 0.40 -3.71 -2.50
CA VAL A 418 1.22 -4.91 -2.29
C VAL A 418 0.37 -6.10 -1.87
N GLN A 419 -0.48 -5.95 -0.85
CA GLN A 419 -1.40 -7.02 -0.40
C GLN A 419 -2.29 -7.50 -1.54
N PHE A 420 -2.65 -6.58 -2.43
CA PHE A 420 -3.38 -6.91 -3.63
C PHE A 420 -2.55 -7.80 -4.58
N TRP A 421 -1.31 -7.42 -4.90
CA TRP A 421 -0.42 -8.23 -5.74
C TRP A 421 -0.18 -9.62 -5.15
N VAL A 422 -0.08 -9.71 -3.81
CA VAL A 422 -0.01 -10.98 -3.08
C VAL A 422 -1.27 -11.81 -3.31
N ALA A 423 -2.45 -11.22 -3.17
CA ALA A 423 -3.73 -11.93 -3.33
C ALA A 423 -3.96 -12.49 -4.75
N GLN A 424 -3.29 -11.93 -5.76
CA GLN A 424 -3.35 -12.44 -7.13
C GLN A 424 -2.24 -13.42 -7.49
N GLY A 425 -1.30 -13.70 -6.59
CA GLY A 425 -0.14 -14.55 -6.88
C GLY A 425 0.93 -13.87 -7.72
N PHE A 426 0.90 -12.54 -7.89
CA PHE A 426 1.92 -11.83 -8.68
C PHE A 426 3.29 -11.81 -8.01
N ILE A 427 3.32 -12.00 -6.69
CA ILE A 427 4.55 -12.02 -5.90
C ILE A 427 5.09 -13.45 -5.80
N LYS A 428 6.31 -13.66 -6.29
CA LYS A 428 6.96 -14.98 -6.27
C LYS A 428 7.76 -15.17 -4.98
N GLN A 429 7.33 -16.11 -4.14
CA GLN A 429 8.10 -16.49 -2.96
C GLN A 429 9.22 -17.45 -3.32
N LEU A 430 10.46 -16.93 -3.38
CA LEU A 430 11.65 -17.74 -3.66
C LEU A 430 12.27 -18.31 -2.38
N ASN A 431 12.12 -17.60 -1.25
CA ASN A 431 12.64 -17.99 0.06
C ASN A 431 11.50 -18.09 1.08
N ARG A 432 11.36 -19.23 1.75
CA ARG A 432 10.33 -19.46 2.77
C ARG A 432 10.43 -18.53 3.99
N ASN A 433 11.60 -17.91 4.20
CA ASN A 433 11.86 -17.04 5.36
C ASN A 433 11.47 -15.57 5.12
N GLN A 434 11.20 -15.17 3.87
CA GLN A 434 10.78 -13.80 3.53
C GLN A 434 9.25 -13.74 3.40
N SER A 435 8.66 -12.65 3.90
CA SER A 435 7.23 -12.42 3.73
C SER A 435 6.91 -11.98 2.30
N LEU A 436 5.73 -12.36 1.82
CA LEU A 436 5.23 -11.93 0.51
C LEU A 436 5.09 -10.40 0.45
N ASP A 437 4.70 -9.75 1.55
CA ASP A 437 4.63 -8.30 1.66
C ASP A 437 5.99 -7.61 1.50
N GLU A 438 7.07 -8.15 2.08
CA GLU A 438 8.42 -7.60 1.92
C GLU A 438 8.93 -7.73 0.48
N ILE A 439 8.66 -8.87 -0.17
CA ILE A 439 9.01 -9.08 -1.59
C ILE A 439 8.20 -8.12 -2.47
N GLY A 440 6.90 -7.98 -2.20
CA GLY A 440 6.02 -7.06 -2.92
C GLY A 440 6.40 -5.59 -2.73
N LEU A 441 6.85 -5.19 -1.55
CA LEU A 441 7.43 -3.86 -1.33
C LEU A 441 8.73 -3.67 -2.13
N GLY A 442 9.54 -4.73 -2.28
CA GLY A 442 10.69 -4.74 -3.19
C GLY A 442 10.29 -4.52 -4.65
N TYR A 443 9.24 -5.18 -5.12
CA TYR A 443 8.69 -5.00 -6.47
C TYR A 443 8.18 -3.57 -6.68
N PHE A 444 7.50 -3.01 -5.68
CA PHE A 444 7.05 -1.62 -5.71
C PHE A 444 8.24 -0.64 -5.85
N LYS A 445 9.31 -0.86 -5.07
CA LYS A 445 10.52 -0.02 -5.13
C LYS A 445 11.20 -0.10 -6.50
N ASP A 446 11.26 -1.26 -7.15
CA ASP A 446 11.79 -1.38 -8.51
C ASP A 446 10.96 -0.58 -9.53
N LEU A 447 9.62 -0.59 -9.40
CA LEU A 447 8.74 0.23 -10.24
C LEU A 447 8.94 1.74 -10.02
N VAL A 448 9.17 2.17 -8.76
CA VAL A 448 9.53 3.56 -8.43
C VAL A 448 10.87 3.95 -9.07
N GLU A 449 11.90 3.11 -8.94
CA GLU A 449 13.23 3.35 -9.54
C GLU A 449 13.17 3.48 -11.07
N ARG A 450 12.18 2.81 -11.69
CA ARG A 450 11.89 2.88 -13.12
C ARG A 450 10.97 4.03 -13.53
N SER A 451 10.64 4.93 -12.60
CA SER A 451 9.77 6.09 -12.81
C SER A 451 8.32 5.77 -13.19
N PHE A 452 7.80 4.58 -12.84
CA PHE A 452 6.39 4.23 -13.05
C PHE A 452 5.46 4.86 -11.99
N PHE A 453 5.99 5.12 -10.79
CA PHE A 453 5.32 5.84 -9.72
C PHE A 453 6.11 7.10 -9.34
N GLN A 454 5.41 8.08 -8.79
CA GLN A 454 5.96 9.36 -8.33
C GLN A 454 5.31 9.78 -7.00
N GLU A 455 5.81 10.87 -6.40
CA GLU A 455 5.27 11.45 -5.16
C GLU A 455 5.14 10.41 -4.05
N VAL A 456 6.25 9.71 -3.79
CA VAL A 456 6.32 8.68 -2.76
C VAL A 456 6.53 9.35 -1.41
N GLU A 457 5.52 9.28 -0.56
CA GLU A 457 5.51 9.88 0.77
C GLU A 457 5.39 8.78 1.83
N GLU A 458 6.06 8.96 2.97
CA GLU A 458 5.92 8.09 4.13
C GLU A 458 5.29 8.90 5.26
N ASP A 459 4.06 8.52 5.63
CA ASP A 459 3.32 9.13 6.72
C ASP A 459 3.39 8.23 7.96
N GLU A 460 3.73 8.81 9.11
CA GLU A 460 3.91 8.11 10.39
C GLU A 460 2.67 7.33 10.86
N ASN A 461 1.47 7.75 10.45
CA ASN A 461 0.19 7.16 10.83
C ASN A 461 -0.43 6.30 9.72
N TRP A 462 -0.24 6.68 8.44
CA TRP A 462 -0.94 6.11 7.30
C TRP A 462 -0.09 5.17 6.43
N GLY A 463 1.22 5.09 6.70
CA GLY A 463 2.15 4.30 5.93
C GLY A 463 2.60 5.00 4.67
N MET A 464 2.98 4.22 3.66
CA MET A 464 3.61 4.75 2.44
C MET A 464 2.54 4.98 1.38
N THR A 465 2.52 6.17 0.77
CA THR A 465 1.62 6.51 -0.33
C THR A 465 2.41 6.86 -1.59
N CYS A 466 1.78 6.72 -2.75
CA CYS A 466 2.35 7.11 -4.03
C CYS A 466 1.26 7.56 -5.01
N LYS A 467 1.69 8.15 -6.13
CA LYS A 467 0.80 8.46 -7.26
C LYS A 467 1.35 7.89 -8.56
N MET A 468 0.43 7.64 -9.49
CA MET A 468 0.76 7.30 -10.87
C MET A 468 0.52 8.52 -11.75
N HIS A 469 1.51 8.87 -12.58
CA HIS A 469 1.35 9.95 -13.55
C HIS A 469 0.29 9.56 -14.60
N ASP A 470 -0.58 10.47 -15.02
CA ASP A 470 -1.66 10.19 -15.99
C ASP A 470 -1.20 9.42 -17.25
N LEU A 471 -0.08 9.81 -17.88
CA LEU A 471 0.45 9.06 -19.04
C LEU A 471 0.91 7.63 -18.70
N MET A 472 1.33 7.38 -17.46
CA MET A 472 1.60 6.03 -16.98
C MET A 472 0.29 5.29 -16.70
N HIS A 473 -0.75 5.97 -16.23
CA HIS A 473 -2.07 5.39 -16.13
C HIS A 473 -2.64 5.06 -17.53
N ASP A 474 -2.52 5.95 -18.51
CA ASP A 474 -2.92 5.70 -19.91
C ASP A 474 -2.13 4.50 -20.49
N LEU A 475 -0.84 4.39 -20.14
CA LEU A 475 -0.04 3.22 -20.50
C LEU A 475 -0.58 1.97 -19.80
N ALA A 476 -0.82 2.01 -18.49
CA ALA A 476 -1.42 0.92 -17.71
C ALA A 476 -2.74 0.47 -18.34
N GLU A 477 -3.60 1.41 -18.73
CA GLU A 477 -4.85 1.18 -19.45
C GLU A 477 -4.63 0.49 -20.79
N SER A 478 -3.70 0.98 -21.60
CA SER A 478 -3.38 0.39 -22.90
C SER A 478 -2.80 -1.02 -22.77
N VAL A 479 -2.07 -1.31 -21.68
CA VAL A 479 -1.49 -2.62 -21.45
C VAL A 479 -2.46 -3.55 -20.74
N ALA A 480 -3.38 -3.12 -19.87
CA ALA A 480 -4.20 -3.96 -18.98
C ALA A 480 -5.20 -4.93 -19.66
N GLY A 481 -5.47 -4.76 -20.96
CA GLY A 481 -6.41 -5.62 -21.70
C GLY A 481 -7.85 -5.57 -21.18
N THR A 482 -8.61 -6.64 -21.40
CA THR A 482 -10.04 -6.79 -21.04
C THR A 482 -10.27 -7.42 -19.66
N GLU A 483 -9.21 -7.66 -18.89
CA GLU A 483 -9.24 -8.42 -17.63
C GLU A 483 -9.58 -7.58 -16.42
N SER A 484 -9.36 -6.27 -16.55
CA SER A 484 -9.64 -5.29 -15.53
C SER A 484 -10.58 -4.21 -16.06
N SER A 485 -11.52 -3.78 -15.23
CA SER A 485 -12.46 -2.72 -15.59
C SER A 485 -12.79 -1.82 -14.41
N ILE A 486 -12.99 -0.53 -14.68
CA ILE A 486 -13.57 0.42 -13.75
C ILE A 486 -15.08 0.47 -14.02
N VAL A 487 -15.88 0.19 -12.99
CA VAL A 487 -17.35 0.14 -13.05
C VAL A 487 -17.91 1.25 -12.17
N ASP A 488 -18.20 2.40 -12.78
CA ASP A 488 -18.73 3.59 -12.10
C ASP A 488 -20.23 3.85 -12.39
N SER A 489 -20.80 3.14 -13.35
CA SER A 489 -22.17 3.32 -13.85
C SER A 489 -22.87 1.98 -14.14
N ASN A 490 -24.19 2.01 -14.19
CA ASN A 490 -25.00 0.81 -14.48
C ASN A 490 -24.75 0.26 -15.88
N GLU A 491 -24.51 1.13 -16.86
CA GLU A 491 -24.23 0.76 -18.25
C GLU A 491 -22.95 -0.07 -18.32
N ILE A 492 -21.86 0.45 -17.75
CA ILE A 492 -20.57 -0.25 -17.71
C ILE A 492 -20.67 -1.56 -16.90
N ALA A 493 -21.46 -1.58 -15.82
CA ALA A 493 -21.68 -2.80 -15.04
C ALA A 493 -22.33 -3.92 -15.86
N SER A 494 -23.20 -3.57 -16.81
CA SER A 494 -23.84 -4.54 -17.73
C SER A 494 -22.90 -5.01 -18.84
N GLU A 495 -21.92 -4.19 -19.21
CA GLU A 495 -20.90 -4.48 -20.23
C GLU A 495 -19.71 -5.29 -19.71
N VAL A 496 -19.62 -5.53 -18.39
CA VAL A 496 -18.56 -6.37 -17.80
C VAL A 496 -18.64 -7.78 -18.40
N GLY A 497 -17.74 -8.05 -19.34
CA GLY A 497 -17.64 -9.35 -20.01
C GLY A 497 -17.25 -10.48 -19.05
N GLU A 498 -17.48 -11.72 -19.47
CA GLU A 498 -17.11 -12.92 -18.69
C GLU A 498 -15.60 -13.07 -18.48
N LYS A 499 -14.81 -12.35 -19.28
CA LYS A 499 -13.34 -12.35 -19.29
C LYS A 499 -12.73 -11.41 -18.24
N CYS A 500 -13.54 -10.59 -17.58
CA CYS A 500 -13.07 -9.64 -16.57
C CYS A 500 -12.98 -10.33 -15.20
N HIS A 501 -11.77 -10.33 -14.61
CA HIS A 501 -11.50 -10.94 -13.31
C HIS A 501 -11.32 -9.90 -12.20
N HIS A 502 -11.07 -8.65 -12.56
CA HIS A 502 -10.72 -7.60 -11.62
C HIS A 502 -11.54 -6.34 -11.88
N ILE A 503 -12.24 -5.85 -10.86
CA ILE A 503 -13.03 -4.65 -11.02
C ILE A 503 -12.79 -3.65 -9.90
N SER A 504 -12.79 -2.38 -10.27
CA SER A 504 -12.90 -1.25 -9.36
C SER A 504 -14.31 -0.74 -9.48
N ILE A 505 -15.13 -0.97 -8.46
CA ILE A 505 -16.58 -0.79 -8.57
C ILE A 505 -17.11 0.07 -7.43
N ASN A 506 -18.09 0.91 -7.75
CA ASN A 506 -18.89 1.55 -6.72
C ASN A 506 -19.70 0.46 -5.98
N THR A 507 -19.56 0.40 -4.66
CA THR A 507 -20.10 -0.69 -3.83
C THR A 507 -21.62 -0.86 -3.97
N SER A 508 -22.36 0.19 -4.32
CA SER A 508 -23.80 0.10 -4.65
C SER A 508 -24.11 -0.76 -5.88
N LEU A 509 -23.14 -0.95 -6.77
CA LEU A 509 -23.26 -1.69 -8.04
C LEU A 509 -22.84 -3.16 -7.91
N ILE A 510 -22.36 -3.60 -6.74
CA ILE A 510 -22.05 -5.01 -6.45
C ILE A 510 -23.19 -5.96 -6.85
N PRO A 511 -24.49 -5.61 -6.69
CA PRO A 511 -25.57 -6.46 -7.16
C PRO A 511 -25.60 -6.73 -8.67
N LEU A 512 -24.98 -5.91 -9.50
CA LEU A 512 -25.04 -6.03 -10.96
C LEU A 512 -24.00 -7.01 -11.51
N VAL A 513 -22.92 -7.24 -10.76
CA VAL A 513 -21.82 -8.13 -11.17
C VAL A 513 -21.95 -9.56 -10.62
N LYS A 514 -23.16 -9.94 -10.17
CA LYS A 514 -23.43 -11.27 -9.59
C LYS A 514 -23.17 -12.38 -10.61
N GLY A 515 -22.52 -13.47 -10.17
CA GLY A 515 -22.29 -14.66 -10.98
C GLY A 515 -21.12 -14.55 -11.97
N LYS A 516 -20.43 -13.40 -12.00
CA LYS A 516 -19.18 -13.23 -12.75
C LYS A 516 -18.02 -13.91 -12.00
N LYS A 517 -17.01 -14.39 -12.73
CA LYS A 517 -15.78 -15.02 -12.19
C LYS A 517 -14.77 -13.97 -11.69
N LEU A 518 -15.23 -13.10 -10.79
CA LEU A 518 -14.40 -12.03 -10.24
C LEU A 518 -13.49 -12.56 -9.14
N ARG A 519 -12.19 -12.25 -9.25
CA ARG A 519 -11.15 -12.52 -8.25
C ARG A 519 -10.89 -11.31 -7.36
N ASN A 520 -11.16 -10.11 -7.85
CA ASN A 520 -10.99 -8.88 -7.09
C ASN A 520 -12.19 -7.94 -7.23
N LEU A 521 -12.51 -7.31 -6.10
CA LEU A 521 -13.41 -6.18 -6.02
C LEU A 521 -12.75 -5.07 -5.19
N LEU A 522 -12.17 -4.09 -5.88
CA LEU A 522 -11.66 -2.87 -5.28
C LEU A 522 -12.83 -1.88 -5.16
N GLN A 523 -12.93 -1.24 -4.01
CA GLN A 523 -13.87 -0.13 -3.87
C GLN A 523 -13.36 1.02 -4.71
N TYR A 524 -14.15 1.44 -5.70
CA TYR A 524 -13.82 2.60 -6.52
C TYR A 524 -13.63 3.79 -5.57
N PRO A 525 -12.42 4.37 -5.50
CA PRO A 525 -12.14 5.43 -4.56
C PRO A 525 -12.95 6.65 -4.98
N LYS A 526 -14.09 6.83 -4.31
CA LYS A 526 -14.69 8.15 -4.19
C LYS A 526 -13.59 9.05 -3.62
N MET A 527 -13.02 9.92 -4.45
CA MET A 527 -12.05 10.96 -4.03
C MET A 527 -12.54 11.63 -2.75
N ARG A 528 -12.12 11.18 -1.55
CA ARG A 528 -12.62 11.64 -0.23
C ARG A 528 -13.91 12.47 -0.31
N THR A 529 -14.97 11.93 -0.92
CA THR A 529 -16.16 12.73 -1.20
C THR A 529 -17.01 12.64 0.04
N LYS A 530 -16.74 13.52 0.99
CA LYS A 530 -17.69 13.81 2.05
C LYS A 530 -18.81 14.68 1.49
N ASN A 531 -19.60 14.08 0.58
CA ASN A 531 -20.95 14.49 0.19
C ASN A 531 -21.09 15.25 -1.15
N LEU A 532 -21.04 14.51 -2.26
CA LEU A 532 -22.10 14.65 -3.28
C LEU A 532 -23.40 14.10 -2.66
N LYS A 533 -24.56 14.59 -3.09
CA LYS A 533 -25.91 14.10 -2.70
C LYS A 533 -26.12 12.62 -3.09
N LEU A 534 -25.37 11.76 -2.42
CA LEU A 534 -25.34 10.30 -2.40
C LEU A 534 -25.34 9.86 -0.93
N TYR A 535 -26.02 10.63 -0.06
CA TYR A 535 -26.42 10.12 1.25
C TYR A 535 -27.23 8.81 1.12
N ASP A 536 -27.76 8.52 -0.08
CA ASP A 536 -28.46 7.29 -0.43
C ASP A 536 -27.58 6.14 -1.00
N LEU A 537 -26.25 6.28 -1.14
CA LEU A 537 -25.39 5.15 -1.56
C LEU A 537 -24.42 4.67 -0.46
N ASN A 538 -24.64 5.06 0.79
CA ASN A 538 -23.99 4.39 1.92
C ASN A 538 -24.60 2.99 2.05
N LEU A 539 -23.81 1.94 1.81
CA LEU A 539 -24.25 0.57 2.08
C LEU A 539 -24.50 0.42 3.58
N ASN A 540 -25.76 0.45 3.99
CA ASN A 540 -26.16 0.02 5.32
C ASN A 540 -25.91 -1.49 5.49
N ALA A 541 -25.99 -2.26 4.40
CA ALA A 541 -25.77 -3.70 4.38
C ALA A 541 -25.26 -4.17 3.01
N ILE A 542 -24.31 -5.10 3.01
CA ILE A 542 -23.83 -5.77 1.78
C ILE A 542 -24.89 -6.79 1.32
N PRO A 543 -25.15 -6.90 0.00
CA PRO A 543 -26.12 -7.86 -0.52
C PRO A 543 -25.78 -9.29 -0.09
N HIS A 544 -26.79 -10.02 0.41
CA HIS A 544 -26.62 -11.42 0.77
C HIS A 544 -26.02 -12.28 -0.34
N SER A 545 -26.26 -11.93 -1.62
CA SER A 545 -25.75 -12.65 -2.80
C SER A 545 -24.25 -12.53 -3.06
N ILE A 546 -23.48 -11.77 -2.27
CA ILE A 546 -22.02 -11.64 -2.46
C ILE A 546 -21.30 -12.99 -2.49
N TYR A 547 -21.84 -14.01 -1.81
CA TYR A 547 -21.31 -15.38 -1.85
C TYR A 547 -21.29 -16.01 -3.23
N LYS A 548 -22.04 -15.48 -4.21
CA LYS A 548 -22.02 -15.98 -5.60
C LYS A 548 -20.68 -15.67 -6.29
N LEU A 549 -19.88 -14.76 -5.76
CA LEU A 549 -18.52 -14.47 -6.22
C LEU A 549 -17.53 -15.47 -5.57
N LYS A 550 -17.66 -16.75 -5.89
CA LYS A 550 -16.93 -17.84 -5.20
C LYS A 550 -15.41 -17.79 -5.38
N HIS A 551 -14.91 -17.15 -6.45
CA HIS A 551 -13.48 -17.01 -6.74
C HIS A 551 -12.88 -15.70 -6.21
N LEU A 552 -13.64 -14.92 -5.45
CA LEU A 552 -13.17 -13.65 -4.90
C LEU A 552 -12.06 -13.89 -3.88
N ARG A 553 -10.86 -13.36 -4.16
CA ARG A 553 -9.66 -13.42 -3.30
C ARG A 553 -9.45 -12.14 -2.49
N TYR A 554 -9.90 -11.01 -3.00
CA TYR A 554 -9.69 -9.70 -2.38
C TYR A 554 -10.98 -8.89 -2.41
N LEU A 555 -11.42 -8.43 -1.23
CA LEU A 555 -12.59 -7.59 -1.06
C LEU A 555 -12.25 -6.36 -0.23
N ASP A 556 -12.33 -5.19 -0.86
CA ASP A 556 -12.20 -3.90 -0.17
C ASP A 556 -13.56 -3.24 0.01
N LEU A 557 -13.88 -2.95 1.27
CA LEU A 557 -15.08 -2.25 1.71
C LEU A 557 -14.72 -1.04 2.57
N SER A 558 -13.47 -0.58 2.49
CA SER A 558 -12.97 0.52 3.31
C SER A 558 -13.70 1.83 3.01
N GLY A 559 -13.96 2.62 4.04
CA GLY A 559 -14.64 3.92 3.93
C GLY A 559 -16.17 3.82 3.81
N ASN A 560 -16.77 2.63 3.95
CA ASN A 560 -18.22 2.52 4.12
C ASN A 560 -18.63 2.86 5.56
N PHE A 561 -18.64 4.14 5.89
CA PHE A 561 -18.80 4.62 7.27
C PHE A 561 -20.05 4.07 7.98
N TYR A 562 -21.18 3.94 7.28
CA TYR A 562 -22.48 3.53 7.84
C TYR A 562 -22.77 2.02 7.76
N LEU A 563 -21.81 1.22 7.27
CA LEU A 563 -21.95 -0.23 7.21
C LEU A 563 -22.06 -0.78 8.63
N LYS A 564 -23.22 -1.33 9.01
CA LYS A 564 -23.49 -1.81 10.38
C LYS A 564 -23.09 -3.26 10.61
N SER A 565 -23.29 -4.10 9.61
CA SER A 565 -22.95 -5.51 9.67
C SER A 565 -22.60 -6.08 8.29
N LEU A 566 -21.82 -7.15 8.30
CA LEU A 566 -21.54 -7.96 7.12
C LEU A 566 -22.51 -9.16 7.10
N PRO A 567 -23.04 -9.56 5.93
CA PRO A 567 -23.92 -10.72 5.86
C PRO A 567 -23.11 -12.00 6.17
N ASN A 568 -23.67 -12.89 7.00
CA ASN A 568 -23.06 -14.19 7.31
C ASN A 568 -22.75 -15.06 6.07
N SER A 569 -23.34 -14.74 4.92
CA SER A 569 -23.03 -15.39 3.63
C SER A 569 -21.63 -15.07 3.11
N ILE A 570 -20.98 -13.99 3.55
CA ILE A 570 -19.59 -13.69 3.17
C ILE A 570 -18.63 -14.83 3.57
N CYS A 571 -18.91 -15.53 4.67
CA CYS A 571 -18.18 -16.71 5.14
C CYS A 571 -18.30 -17.94 4.20
N LYS A 572 -19.08 -17.84 3.12
CA LYS A 572 -19.14 -18.86 2.05
C LYS A 572 -18.10 -18.62 0.95
N ILE A 573 -17.49 -17.43 0.86
CA ILE A 573 -16.45 -17.05 -0.10
C ILE A 573 -15.11 -17.55 0.43
N GLN A 574 -14.80 -18.82 0.18
CA GLN A 574 -13.69 -19.47 0.88
C GLN A 574 -12.32 -19.17 0.28
N ASN A 575 -12.27 -18.75 -0.98
CA ASN A 575 -11.05 -18.32 -1.65
C ASN A 575 -10.62 -16.90 -1.20
N LEU A 576 -11.38 -16.26 -0.30
CA LEU A 576 -11.08 -14.91 0.18
C LEU A 576 -9.79 -14.92 1.02
N GLN A 577 -8.79 -14.18 0.55
CA GLN A 577 -7.49 -14.02 1.19
C GLN A 577 -7.39 -12.68 1.93
N ALA A 578 -8.00 -11.62 1.40
CA ALA A 578 -7.98 -10.30 2.02
C ALA A 578 -9.39 -9.71 2.13
N LEU A 579 -9.75 -9.30 3.36
CA LEU A 579 -10.95 -8.53 3.67
C LEU A 579 -10.53 -7.21 4.32
N LYS A 580 -10.75 -6.12 3.60
CA LYS A 580 -10.50 -4.76 4.09
C LYS A 580 -11.79 -4.06 4.45
N LEU A 581 -11.82 -3.50 5.64
CA LEU A 581 -12.95 -2.78 6.20
C LEU A 581 -12.50 -1.42 6.77
N ASP A 582 -11.27 -0.97 6.54
CA ASP A 582 -10.70 0.26 7.13
C ASP A 582 -11.70 1.44 7.08
N TRP A 583 -11.87 2.19 8.16
CA TRP A 583 -12.82 3.33 8.24
C TRP A 583 -14.32 2.99 8.18
N CYS A 584 -14.75 1.74 8.39
CA CYS A 584 -16.17 1.40 8.60
C CYS A 584 -16.61 1.70 10.05
N ARG A 585 -16.79 2.99 10.38
CA ARG A 585 -16.99 3.48 11.75
C ARG A 585 -18.16 2.84 12.52
N TRP A 586 -19.23 2.47 11.84
CA TRP A 586 -20.47 1.95 12.46
C TRP A 586 -20.59 0.43 12.39
N LEU A 587 -19.56 -0.30 11.96
CA LEU A 587 -19.60 -1.76 11.93
C LEU A 587 -19.48 -2.31 13.36
N GLU A 588 -20.55 -2.93 13.85
CA GLU A 588 -20.68 -3.37 15.26
C GLU A 588 -20.20 -4.80 15.49
N GLU A 589 -20.36 -5.66 14.47
CA GLU A 589 -20.01 -7.09 14.52
C GLU A 589 -19.44 -7.58 13.17
N LEU A 590 -18.53 -8.56 13.27
CA LEU A 590 -18.07 -9.37 12.15
C LEU A 590 -18.98 -10.58 11.97
N PRO A 591 -19.04 -11.18 10.76
CA PRO A 591 -19.99 -12.25 10.47
C PRO A 591 -19.70 -13.49 11.32
N LYS A 592 -20.76 -14.15 11.76
CA LYS A 592 -20.68 -15.44 12.46
C LYS A 592 -20.12 -16.49 11.50
N LYS A 593 -19.41 -17.48 12.06
CA LYS A 593 -18.72 -18.55 11.31
C LYS A 593 -17.51 -18.06 10.51
N ILE A 594 -16.78 -17.05 11.00
CA ILE A 594 -15.58 -16.52 10.35
C ILE A 594 -14.53 -17.60 10.10
N GLU A 595 -14.52 -18.66 10.91
CA GLU A 595 -13.60 -19.80 10.80
C GLU A 595 -13.72 -20.56 9.48
N LYS A 596 -14.75 -20.29 8.68
CA LYS A 596 -14.91 -20.85 7.33
C LYS A 596 -14.03 -20.19 6.27
N LEU A 597 -13.48 -19.01 6.54
CA LEU A 597 -12.60 -18.25 5.64
C LEU A 597 -11.15 -18.74 5.79
N VAL A 598 -10.92 -20.02 5.53
CA VAL A 598 -9.65 -20.72 5.85
C VAL A 598 -8.42 -20.18 5.09
N ASN A 599 -8.63 -19.53 3.95
CA ASN A 599 -7.58 -18.89 3.16
C ASN A 599 -7.31 -17.43 3.54
N LEU A 600 -8.01 -16.88 4.55
CA LEU A 600 -7.87 -15.47 4.91
C LEU A 600 -6.49 -15.21 5.51
N THR A 601 -5.70 -14.37 4.84
CA THR A 601 -4.37 -13.93 5.24
C THR A 601 -4.38 -12.50 5.78
N HIS A 602 -5.33 -11.67 5.33
CA HIS A 602 -5.40 -10.26 5.71
C HIS A 602 -6.81 -9.87 6.15
N LEU A 603 -6.95 -9.45 7.40
CA LEU A 603 -8.15 -8.84 7.94
C LEU A 603 -7.81 -7.47 8.54
N ALA A 604 -8.12 -6.42 7.78
CA ALA A 604 -7.80 -5.04 8.13
C ALA A 604 -9.08 -4.24 8.39
N PHE A 605 -9.09 -3.53 9.52
CA PHE A 605 -10.18 -2.68 9.97
C PHE A 605 -9.62 -1.59 10.91
N ARG A 606 -8.76 -0.73 10.36
CA ARG A 606 -8.14 0.43 11.03
C ARG A 606 -9.08 1.63 11.08
N GLY A 607 -8.93 2.48 12.10
CA GLY A 607 -9.77 3.68 12.27
C GLY A 607 -11.17 3.40 12.84
N PHE A 608 -11.34 2.30 13.57
CA PHE A 608 -12.61 1.80 14.09
C PHE A 608 -12.84 2.15 15.56
N ASN A 609 -14.05 2.61 15.88
CA ASN A 609 -14.54 2.76 17.26
C ASN A 609 -15.86 2.01 17.53
N GLY A 610 -16.41 1.27 16.55
CA GLY A 610 -17.74 0.64 16.65
C GLY A 610 -17.77 -0.85 16.95
N LEU A 611 -16.71 -1.61 16.59
CA LEU A 611 -16.70 -3.07 16.77
C LEU A 611 -16.71 -3.41 18.26
N THR A 612 -17.68 -4.24 18.67
CA THR A 612 -17.91 -4.56 20.08
C THR A 612 -17.11 -5.77 20.56
N HIS A 613 -16.91 -6.76 19.69
CA HIS A 613 -16.21 -8.01 19.99
C HIS A 613 -15.66 -8.68 18.72
N MET A 614 -14.71 -9.60 18.89
CA MET A 614 -14.27 -10.51 17.82
C MET A 614 -15.19 -11.73 17.72
N PRO A 615 -15.47 -12.25 16.50
CA PRO A 615 -16.28 -13.45 16.33
C PRO A 615 -15.50 -14.69 16.76
N ARG A 616 -16.16 -15.59 17.48
CA ARG A 616 -15.59 -16.88 17.90
C ARG A 616 -15.13 -17.70 16.70
N GLY A 617 -13.97 -18.36 16.83
CA GLY A 617 -13.36 -19.17 15.79
C GLY A 617 -12.30 -18.44 14.95
N ILE A 618 -12.05 -17.15 15.20
CA ILE A 618 -10.97 -16.39 14.56
C ILE A 618 -9.59 -17.06 14.74
N GLY A 619 -9.36 -17.73 15.87
CA GLY A 619 -8.12 -18.47 16.14
C GLY A 619 -7.90 -19.69 15.24
N LYS A 620 -8.90 -20.10 14.46
CA LYS A 620 -8.76 -21.17 13.45
C LYS A 620 -8.18 -20.66 12.13
N LEU A 621 -8.10 -19.35 11.93
CA LEU A 621 -7.53 -18.74 10.72
C LEU A 621 -5.99 -18.69 10.82
N THR A 622 -5.35 -19.85 10.85
CA THR A 622 -3.89 -19.94 11.09
C THR A 622 -3.02 -19.36 9.97
N SER A 623 -3.60 -19.15 8.78
CA SER A 623 -2.97 -18.47 7.64
C SER A 623 -2.98 -16.94 7.79
N LEU A 624 -3.60 -16.39 8.83
CA LEU A 624 -3.72 -14.95 9.02
C LEU A 624 -2.35 -14.33 9.33
N GLU A 625 -1.91 -13.45 8.44
CA GLU A 625 -0.68 -12.68 8.56
C GLU A 625 -0.94 -11.25 9.04
N THR A 626 -2.08 -10.66 8.68
CA THR A 626 -2.48 -9.33 9.18
C THR A 626 -3.81 -9.39 9.91
N LEU A 627 -3.78 -8.98 11.18
CA LEU A 627 -4.96 -8.67 11.98
C LEU A 627 -4.76 -7.30 12.62
N SER A 628 -5.41 -6.28 12.08
CA SER A 628 -5.16 -4.90 12.53
C SER A 628 -5.58 -4.64 13.98
N ARG A 629 -6.65 -5.29 14.44
CA ARG A 629 -7.21 -5.10 15.78
C ARG A 629 -7.90 -6.37 16.28
N PHE A 630 -7.85 -6.64 17.58
CA PHE A 630 -8.56 -7.70 18.27
C PHE A 630 -9.34 -7.08 19.43
N VAL A 631 -10.66 -7.12 19.38
CA VAL A 631 -11.54 -6.52 20.39
C VAL A 631 -12.08 -7.60 21.31
N VAL A 632 -11.75 -7.53 22.60
CA VAL A 632 -12.31 -8.42 23.62
C VAL A 632 -13.75 -8.01 23.92
N ASP A 633 -14.66 -8.99 24.03
CA ASP A 633 -16.05 -8.80 24.44
C ASP A 633 -16.12 -8.30 25.89
N LYS A 634 -16.75 -7.13 26.10
CA LYS A 634 -16.76 -6.44 27.40
C LYS A 634 -17.55 -7.20 28.47
N ASP A 635 -18.69 -7.77 28.08
CA ASP A 635 -19.65 -8.32 29.04
C ASP A 635 -19.80 -9.84 28.91
N SER A 636 -19.04 -10.47 27.99
CA SER A 636 -19.20 -11.89 27.61
C SER A 636 -20.61 -12.23 27.10
N SER A 637 -21.36 -11.23 26.64
CA SER A 637 -22.76 -11.35 26.24
C SER A 637 -22.95 -11.80 24.79
N HIS A 638 -21.88 -11.78 23.97
CA HIS A 638 -21.98 -11.96 22.52
C HIS A 638 -21.49 -13.34 22.02
N ASP A 639 -21.11 -14.27 22.91
CA ASP A 639 -20.35 -15.50 22.55
C ASP A 639 -19.14 -15.18 21.65
N GLY A 640 -18.46 -14.07 21.98
CA GLY A 640 -17.29 -13.58 21.25
C GLY A 640 -16.03 -14.40 21.49
N ALA A 641 -15.04 -14.22 20.63
CA ALA A 641 -13.72 -14.82 20.78
C ALA A 641 -13.05 -14.32 22.05
N ASP A 642 -12.54 -15.25 22.83
CA ASP A 642 -11.70 -14.93 23.98
C ASP A 642 -10.23 -14.78 23.58
N LEU A 643 -9.42 -14.15 24.44
CA LEU A 643 -8.03 -13.83 24.15
C LEU A 643 -7.15 -15.06 23.82
N SER A 644 -7.54 -16.25 24.29
CA SER A 644 -6.83 -17.51 23.98
C SER A 644 -6.92 -17.90 22.50
N GLU A 645 -7.86 -17.33 21.72
CA GLU A 645 -7.90 -17.55 20.28
C GLU A 645 -6.67 -16.99 19.54
N LEU A 646 -5.99 -16.00 20.13
CA LEU A 646 -4.71 -15.49 19.60
C LEU A 646 -3.57 -16.52 19.70
N SER A 647 -3.69 -17.57 20.52
CA SER A 647 -2.64 -18.59 20.73
C SER A 647 -2.16 -19.28 19.45
N ARG A 648 -3.07 -19.41 18.48
CA ARG A 648 -2.85 -20.12 17.21
C ARG A 648 -2.40 -19.22 16.07
N LEU A 649 -2.47 -17.90 16.24
CA LEU A 649 -2.18 -16.90 15.22
C LEU A 649 -0.72 -16.44 15.29
N ASN A 650 0.22 -17.38 15.11
CA ASN A 650 1.66 -17.11 15.26
C ASN A 650 2.29 -16.47 14.02
N ASN A 651 1.61 -16.53 12.87
CA ASN A 651 2.04 -15.93 11.62
C ASN A 651 1.74 -14.42 11.51
N LEU A 652 1.14 -13.82 12.55
CA LEU A 652 0.81 -12.40 12.55
C LEU A 652 2.07 -11.52 12.41
N ARG A 653 1.98 -10.56 11.48
CA ARG A 653 3.01 -9.61 11.08
C ARG A 653 2.53 -8.18 11.32
N GLY A 654 3.47 -7.24 11.21
CA GLY A 654 3.14 -5.82 11.22
C GLY A 654 2.64 -5.34 12.59
N GLN A 655 1.47 -4.71 12.61
CA GLN A 655 0.86 -4.14 13.83
C GLN A 655 -0.38 -4.94 14.24
N LEU A 656 -0.43 -5.30 15.52
CA LEU A 656 -1.61 -5.84 16.19
C LEU A 656 -2.04 -4.88 17.30
N THR A 657 -3.29 -4.43 17.24
CA THR A 657 -3.92 -3.72 18.37
C THR A 657 -4.83 -4.66 19.13
N ILE A 658 -4.72 -4.75 20.44
CA ILE A 658 -5.64 -5.53 21.27
C ILE A 658 -6.36 -4.55 22.18
N ALA A 659 -7.69 -4.54 22.09
CA ALA A 659 -8.55 -3.57 22.73
C ALA A 659 -9.46 -4.22 23.78
N ASN A 660 -9.91 -3.42 24.74
CA ASN A 660 -10.79 -3.81 25.85
C ASN A 660 -10.12 -4.78 26.83
N PHE A 661 -8.81 -4.65 27.06
CA PHE A 661 -8.10 -5.47 28.03
C PHE A 661 -8.68 -5.41 29.45
N GLY A 662 -9.22 -4.26 29.85
CA GLY A 662 -9.75 -4.09 31.20
C GLY A 662 -10.94 -5.00 31.52
N PHE A 663 -11.63 -5.53 30.51
CA PHE A 663 -12.78 -6.42 30.67
C PHE A 663 -12.42 -7.91 30.66
N VAL A 664 -11.14 -8.26 30.51
CA VAL A 664 -10.70 -9.66 30.51
C VAL A 664 -10.86 -10.26 31.91
N LYS A 665 -11.73 -11.27 32.04
CA LYS A 665 -11.86 -12.12 33.23
C LYS A 665 -10.78 -13.21 33.23
N ASN A 666 -10.34 -13.64 34.41
CA ASN A 666 -9.23 -14.59 34.58
C ASN A 666 -7.97 -14.14 33.83
N ALA A 667 -7.60 -12.86 33.99
CA ALA A 667 -6.56 -12.19 33.22
C ALA A 667 -5.25 -12.96 33.15
N LYS A 668 -4.75 -13.48 34.28
CA LYS A 668 -3.52 -14.28 34.33
C LYS A 668 -3.52 -15.47 33.35
N GLU A 669 -4.59 -16.25 33.33
CA GLU A 669 -4.71 -17.40 32.41
C GLU A 669 -4.86 -16.94 30.96
N LYS A 670 -5.71 -15.93 30.72
CA LYS A 670 -6.02 -15.43 29.38
C LYS A 670 -4.86 -14.69 28.73
N PHE A 671 -4.10 -13.90 29.49
CA PHE A 671 -2.91 -13.17 29.03
C PHE A 671 -1.83 -14.14 28.59
N ARG A 672 -1.55 -15.17 29.41
CA ARG A 672 -0.62 -16.26 29.04
C ARG A 672 -1.11 -17.01 27.80
N ALA A 673 -2.41 -17.28 27.71
CA ALA A 673 -2.99 -17.96 26.56
C ALA A 673 -2.92 -17.14 25.27
N ALA A 674 -2.81 -15.80 25.32
CA ALA A 674 -2.62 -14.97 24.13
C ALA A 674 -1.32 -15.29 23.37
N ASN A 675 -0.32 -15.82 24.11
CA ASN A 675 0.95 -16.30 23.59
C ASN A 675 1.65 -15.30 22.66
N LEU A 676 1.85 -14.06 23.14
CA LEU A 676 2.47 -12.98 22.35
C LEU A 676 3.96 -13.23 22.06
N LYS A 677 4.63 -14.01 22.91
CA LYS A 677 6.04 -14.37 22.77
C LYS A 677 6.36 -15.20 21.52
N GLU A 678 5.42 -15.99 20.99
CA GLU A 678 5.63 -16.82 19.78
C GLU A 678 5.36 -16.06 18.48
N LYS A 679 4.89 -14.81 18.55
CA LYS A 679 4.54 -13.98 17.38
C LYS A 679 5.78 -13.29 16.82
N GLN A 680 6.75 -14.10 16.35
CA GLN A 680 8.09 -13.67 15.93
C GLN A 680 8.14 -12.65 14.79
N HIS A 681 7.07 -12.55 14.00
CA HIS A 681 6.97 -11.65 12.86
C HIS A 681 6.27 -10.32 13.20
N LEU A 682 5.71 -10.18 14.40
CA LEU A 682 5.04 -8.96 14.83
C LEU A 682 6.08 -7.85 15.09
N ARG A 683 5.79 -6.63 14.61
CA ARG A 683 6.69 -5.48 14.72
C ARG A 683 6.13 -4.38 15.60
N SER A 684 4.81 -4.25 15.69
CA SER A 684 4.14 -3.27 16.53
C SER A 684 3.01 -3.92 17.32
N LEU A 685 2.96 -3.62 18.62
CA LEU A 685 1.92 -4.08 19.51
C LEU A 685 1.30 -2.86 20.21
N VAL A 686 -0.02 -2.77 20.16
CA VAL A 686 -0.80 -1.74 20.85
C VAL A 686 -1.74 -2.44 21.82
N LEU A 687 -1.63 -2.14 23.10
CA LEU A 687 -2.47 -2.67 24.16
C LEU A 687 -3.37 -1.54 24.66
N GLU A 688 -4.67 -1.63 24.40
CA GLU A 688 -5.65 -0.64 24.84
C GLU A 688 -6.58 -1.21 25.91
N TRP A 689 -6.62 -0.54 27.05
CA TRP A 689 -7.41 -0.99 28.20
C TRP A 689 -8.90 -0.70 28.04
N ASN A 690 -9.25 0.49 27.53
CA ASN A 690 -10.61 0.92 27.17
C ASN A 690 -11.70 0.79 28.26
N GLY A 691 -11.33 0.89 29.53
CA GLY A 691 -12.26 0.86 30.68
C GLY A 691 -12.03 -0.35 31.59
N GLY A 692 -13.03 -0.71 32.39
CA GLY A 692 -12.94 -1.76 33.42
C GLY A 692 -12.50 -1.22 34.78
N ASP A 693 -12.79 -1.98 35.83
CA ASP A 693 -12.38 -1.67 37.20
C ASP A 693 -10.88 -1.86 37.36
N ASP A 694 -10.30 -1.07 38.26
CA ASP A 694 -8.92 -1.24 38.71
C ASP A 694 -8.77 -2.62 39.35
N ASP A 695 -7.81 -3.40 38.87
CA ASP A 695 -7.65 -4.80 39.25
C ASP A 695 -6.15 -5.11 39.36
N ASP A 696 -5.61 -5.03 40.57
CA ASP A 696 -4.19 -5.22 40.86
C ASP A 696 -3.73 -6.68 40.63
N ASP A 697 -4.65 -7.63 40.43
CA ASP A 697 -4.30 -9.00 40.03
C ASP A 697 -3.90 -9.09 38.55
N LYS A 698 -4.19 -8.06 37.75
CA LYS A 698 -3.78 -7.97 36.35
C LYS A 698 -2.36 -7.44 36.27
N SER A 699 -1.46 -8.24 35.70
CA SER A 699 -0.05 -7.88 35.52
C SER A 699 0.36 -7.89 34.05
N LEU A 700 1.09 -6.86 33.61
CA LEU A 700 1.70 -6.82 32.28
C LEU A 700 2.77 -7.92 32.08
N GLU A 701 3.29 -8.50 33.17
CA GLU A 701 4.28 -9.58 33.13
C GLU A 701 3.78 -10.78 32.30
N ASP A 702 2.48 -11.08 32.36
CA ASP A 702 1.87 -12.21 31.66
C ASP A 702 1.67 -11.96 30.13
N LEU A 703 1.97 -10.75 29.64
CA LEU A 703 1.80 -10.34 28.23
C LEU A 703 3.13 -10.19 27.46
N GLN A 704 4.17 -10.94 27.86
CA GLN A 704 5.49 -10.88 27.23
C GLN A 704 5.42 -11.01 25.69
N PRO A 705 5.81 -9.98 24.92
CA PRO A 705 5.87 -10.03 23.46
C PRO A 705 7.19 -10.65 22.98
N HIS A 706 7.25 -11.01 21.70
CA HIS A 706 8.49 -11.51 21.10
C HIS A 706 9.59 -10.41 21.09
N PRO A 707 10.87 -10.73 21.36
CA PRO A 707 12.00 -9.78 21.32
C PRO A 707 12.28 -9.04 19.99
N ASN A 708 11.53 -9.35 18.93
CA ASN A 708 11.68 -8.75 17.60
C ASN A 708 10.79 -7.50 17.41
N LEU A 709 10.02 -7.16 18.44
CA LEU A 709 9.11 -6.04 18.47
C LEU A 709 9.89 -4.73 18.36
N LYS A 710 9.42 -3.83 17.50
CA LYS A 710 10.01 -2.49 17.28
C LYS A 710 9.20 -1.38 17.93
N LYS A 711 7.89 -1.58 18.11
CA LYS A 711 7.00 -0.56 18.66
C LYS A 711 6.05 -1.15 19.70
N LEU A 712 6.00 -0.52 20.87
CA LEU A 712 5.10 -0.87 21.95
C LEU A 712 4.26 0.35 22.34
N VAL A 713 2.94 0.20 22.33
CA VAL A 713 2.01 1.21 22.84
C VAL A 713 1.16 0.59 23.95
N VAL A 714 1.11 1.24 25.10
CA VAL A 714 0.26 0.86 26.23
C VAL A 714 -0.65 2.04 26.55
N ASP A 715 -1.96 1.84 26.44
CA ASP A 715 -2.96 2.89 26.60
C ASP A 715 -3.97 2.53 27.70
N GLY A 716 -4.02 3.37 28.74
CA GLY A 716 -4.99 3.31 29.84
C GLY A 716 -4.79 2.16 30.82
N TRP A 717 -3.56 1.67 31.03
CA TRP A 717 -3.27 0.55 31.93
C TRP A 717 -3.72 0.82 33.37
N ARG A 718 -4.60 -0.03 33.92
CA ARG A 718 -5.12 0.07 35.30
C ARG A 718 -4.91 -1.18 36.17
N GLY A 719 -3.97 -2.04 35.78
CA GLY A 719 -3.57 -3.19 36.58
C GLY A 719 -2.55 -2.81 37.66
N ASP A 720 -1.63 -3.73 37.96
CA ASP A 720 -0.57 -3.49 38.93
C ASP A 720 0.30 -2.26 38.57
N ALA A 721 0.84 -1.60 39.60
CA ALA A 721 1.71 -0.43 39.44
C ALA A 721 3.13 -0.80 38.91
N LYS A 722 3.37 -2.09 38.63
CA LYS A 722 4.69 -2.62 38.29
C LYS A 722 4.89 -2.62 36.79
N PHE A 723 6.07 -2.20 36.34
CA PHE A 723 6.47 -2.46 34.97
C PHE A 723 6.91 -3.91 34.78
N PRO A 724 6.65 -4.49 33.60
CA PRO A 724 7.07 -5.85 33.32
C PRO A 724 8.58 -5.96 33.21
N SER A 725 9.14 -7.03 33.77
CA SER A 725 10.56 -7.34 33.76
C SER A 725 11.10 -7.59 32.35
N TRP A 726 10.24 -8.07 31.45
CA TRP A 726 10.61 -8.35 30.07
C TRP A 726 10.88 -7.10 29.22
N LEU A 727 10.51 -5.89 29.66
CA LEU A 727 10.68 -4.67 28.86
C LEU A 727 12.15 -4.36 28.56
N SER A 728 13.04 -4.61 29.52
CA SER A 728 14.50 -4.44 29.36
C SER A 728 15.11 -5.46 28.40
N LEU A 729 14.44 -6.59 28.16
CA LEU A 729 14.89 -7.64 27.23
C LEU A 729 14.56 -7.29 25.76
N LEU A 730 13.72 -6.29 25.51
CA LEU A 730 13.28 -5.91 24.17
C LEU A 730 14.25 -4.91 23.52
N THR A 731 15.50 -5.33 23.31
CA THR A 731 16.59 -4.48 22.80
C THR A 731 16.34 -3.91 21.40
N ASN A 732 15.42 -4.48 20.62
CA ASN A 732 15.04 -4.02 19.28
C ASN A 732 13.95 -2.93 19.27
N LEU A 733 13.46 -2.48 20.44
CA LEU A 733 12.45 -1.42 20.51
C LEU A 733 13.01 -0.09 20.02
N VAL A 734 12.22 0.56 19.16
CA VAL A 734 12.50 1.86 18.54
C VAL A 734 11.51 2.92 19.01
N ASP A 735 10.24 2.56 19.21
CA ASP A 735 9.15 3.49 19.59
C ASP A 735 8.39 2.92 20.79
N ILE A 736 8.37 3.66 21.90
CA ILE A 736 7.59 3.35 23.10
C ILE A 736 6.63 4.50 23.37
N LYS A 737 5.32 4.19 23.42
CA LYS A 737 4.28 5.15 23.80
C LYS A 737 3.46 4.63 24.96
N ILE A 738 3.33 5.43 26.01
CA ILE A 738 2.58 5.06 27.20
C ILE A 738 1.62 6.17 27.53
N TRP A 739 0.34 5.86 27.43
CA TRP A 739 -0.76 6.81 27.61
C TRP A 739 -1.55 6.38 28.84
N GLY A 740 -1.77 7.33 29.74
CA GLY A 740 -2.58 7.13 30.94
C GLY A 740 -4.07 7.33 30.67
N PRO A 741 -4.90 7.15 31.72
CA PRO A 741 -4.49 7.04 33.13
C PRO A 741 -3.80 5.71 33.44
N SER A 742 -2.81 5.73 34.34
CA SER A 742 -2.17 4.53 34.89
C SER A 742 -1.59 4.72 36.29
N LYS A 743 -1.39 3.62 37.01
CA LYS A 743 -0.83 3.58 38.37
C LYS A 743 0.71 3.54 38.41
N PHE A 744 1.36 3.80 37.28
CA PHE A 744 2.82 3.71 37.18
C PHE A 744 3.48 4.86 37.94
N LYS A 745 4.27 4.51 38.97
CA LYS A 745 4.99 5.49 39.81
C LYS A 745 6.43 5.70 39.39
N HIS A 746 7.05 4.65 38.83
CA HIS A 746 8.44 4.65 38.42
C HIS A 746 8.60 3.75 37.19
N PHE A 747 9.53 4.09 36.30
CA PHE A 747 9.89 3.28 35.15
C PHE A 747 11.17 2.47 35.41
N PRO A 748 11.32 1.28 34.78
CA PRO A 748 12.60 0.60 34.71
C PRO A 748 13.58 1.43 33.87
N SER A 749 14.87 1.10 33.88
CA SER A 749 15.88 1.85 33.10
C SER A 749 15.69 1.69 31.59
N LEU A 750 14.79 2.51 31.01
CA LEU A 750 14.56 2.60 29.57
C LEU A 750 15.74 3.23 28.83
N ALA A 751 16.59 3.95 29.57
CA ALA A 751 17.77 4.63 29.06
C ALA A 751 18.81 3.69 28.43
N GLN A 752 18.81 2.42 28.83
CA GLN A 752 19.74 1.41 28.33
C GLN A 752 19.28 0.76 27.02
N LEU A 753 18.07 1.06 26.52
CA LEU A 753 17.59 0.46 25.27
C LEU A 753 18.38 1.00 24.07
N PRO A 754 19.12 0.14 23.34
CA PRO A 754 20.12 0.60 22.37
C PRO A 754 19.49 1.20 21.11
N CYS A 755 18.29 0.78 20.74
CA CYS A 755 17.61 1.16 19.50
C CYS A 755 16.49 2.20 19.68
N LEU A 756 16.21 2.63 20.91
CA LEU A 756 15.07 3.50 21.20
C LEU A 756 15.30 4.89 20.59
N GLN A 757 14.40 5.30 19.70
CA GLN A 757 14.41 6.60 19.02
C GLN A 757 13.30 7.51 19.53
N ASP A 758 12.13 6.96 19.84
CA ASP A 758 10.95 7.74 20.24
C ASP A 758 10.40 7.24 21.59
N LEU A 759 10.36 8.12 22.58
CA LEU A 759 9.74 7.88 23.89
C LEU A 759 8.66 8.93 24.16
N VAL A 760 7.42 8.46 24.29
CA VAL A 760 6.23 9.31 24.38
C VAL A 760 5.41 8.90 25.60
N ILE A 761 5.30 9.78 26.59
CA ILE A 761 4.58 9.53 27.84
C ILE A 761 3.56 10.65 28.07
N TYR A 762 2.29 10.27 28.20
CA TYR A 762 1.16 11.21 28.26
C TYR A 762 0.19 10.81 29.37
N PHE A 763 -0.28 11.78 30.17
CA PHE A 763 -1.35 11.57 31.17
C PHE A 763 -1.04 10.55 32.27
N LEU A 764 0.23 10.44 32.68
CA LEU A 764 0.61 9.63 33.84
C LEU A 764 0.61 10.48 35.11
N ASP A 765 -0.54 10.58 35.76
CA ASP A 765 -0.69 11.41 36.96
C ASP A 765 0.10 10.87 38.16
N GLU A 766 0.24 9.55 38.33
CA GLU A 766 0.97 8.96 39.46
C GLU A 766 2.49 8.85 39.27
N LEU A 767 3.01 9.21 38.09
CA LEU A 767 4.43 9.08 37.79
C LEU A 767 5.26 10.02 38.66
N GLU A 768 6.16 9.46 39.48
CA GLU A 768 7.08 10.22 40.33
C GLU A 768 8.49 10.29 39.73
N TYR A 769 8.99 9.18 39.16
CA TYR A 769 10.37 9.06 38.67
C TYR A 769 10.46 8.32 37.32
N MET A 770 11.38 8.73 36.44
CA MET A 770 11.60 8.11 35.12
C MET A 770 12.59 6.93 35.14
N ASP A 771 13.36 6.76 36.21
CA ASP A 771 14.27 5.63 36.41
C ASP A 771 14.45 5.37 37.91
N ASP A 772 14.34 4.09 38.30
CA ASP A 772 14.56 3.63 39.67
C ASP A 772 16.04 3.47 40.04
N ASN A 773 16.95 3.39 39.06
CA ASN A 773 18.37 3.14 39.31
C ASN A 773 19.19 4.39 39.07
N ILE A 774 19.83 4.98 40.10
CA ILE A 774 20.92 5.95 39.90
C ILE A 774 22.02 5.24 39.07
N PRO A 775 22.66 5.87 38.07
CA PRO A 775 23.84 5.28 37.46
C PRO A 775 24.87 5.20 38.57
N SER A 776 25.07 4.00 39.13
CA SER A 776 26.07 3.78 40.15
C SER A 776 27.40 4.10 39.51
N GLY A 777 27.95 5.27 39.84
CA GLY A 777 29.29 5.66 39.49
C GLY A 777 30.27 4.69 40.12
N ARG A 778 30.48 3.54 39.47
CA ARG A 778 31.79 2.91 39.46
C ARG A 778 32.55 3.61 38.35
N GLU A 779 33.51 4.44 38.76
CA GLU A 779 34.54 4.99 37.87
C GLU A 779 34.98 3.90 36.89
N GLY A 780 34.60 4.04 35.60
CA GLY A 780 35.09 3.16 34.54
C GLY A 780 34.12 2.82 33.41
N ASN A 781 32.80 2.70 33.66
CA ASN A 781 31.84 2.33 32.62
C ASN A 781 30.73 3.38 32.45
N THR A 782 30.97 4.38 31.61
CA THR A 782 29.91 5.25 31.08
C THR A 782 29.13 4.49 30.01
N GLU A 783 28.18 3.66 30.44
CA GLU A 783 27.16 3.16 29.50
C GLU A 783 26.40 4.38 28.94
N PRO A 784 26.19 4.45 27.62
CA PRO A 784 25.54 5.60 27.01
C PRO A 784 24.06 5.66 27.43
N PHE A 785 23.68 6.78 28.04
CA PHE A 785 22.30 7.11 28.39
C PHE A 785 21.52 7.49 27.12
N PHE A 786 20.55 6.67 26.72
CA PHE A 786 19.76 6.81 25.47
C PHE A 786 20.61 6.99 24.21
N PRO A 787 21.32 5.94 23.75
CA PRO A 787 22.28 6.05 22.66
C PRO A 787 21.68 6.45 21.30
N SER A 788 20.38 6.22 21.09
CA SER A 788 19.70 6.42 19.79
C SER A 788 18.50 7.38 19.85
N LEU A 789 18.22 8.00 21.00
CA LEU A 789 16.96 8.75 21.19
C LEU A 789 16.94 10.04 20.37
N LYS A 790 15.84 10.25 19.66
CA LYS A 790 15.58 11.42 18.81
C LYS A 790 14.45 12.27 19.35
N VAL A 791 13.40 11.63 19.86
CA VAL A 791 12.21 12.31 20.37
C VAL A 791 11.90 11.82 21.78
N LEU A 792 11.85 12.77 22.72
CA LEU A 792 11.32 12.59 24.05
C LEU A 792 10.14 13.55 24.24
N SER A 793 8.97 13.02 24.53
CA SER A 793 7.77 13.82 24.80
C SER A 793 7.12 13.36 26.09
N LEU A 794 7.24 14.18 27.14
CA LEU A 794 6.52 14.04 28.40
C LEU A 794 5.43 15.11 28.45
N ARG A 795 4.16 14.72 28.58
CA ARG A 795 3.05 15.68 28.73
C ARG A 795 2.07 15.21 29.80
N HIS A 796 1.54 16.15 30.57
CA HIS A 796 0.56 15.87 31.64
C HIS A 796 1.05 14.78 32.61
N CYS A 797 2.22 14.98 33.21
CA CYS A 797 2.79 14.12 34.26
C CYS A 797 3.01 14.96 35.54
N PRO A 798 1.94 15.42 36.21
CA PRO A 798 2.00 16.45 37.24
C PRO A 798 2.79 16.08 38.51
N ASN A 799 2.86 14.79 38.87
CA ASN A 799 3.56 14.34 40.09
C ASN A 799 5.03 13.97 39.85
N MET A 800 5.55 14.13 38.63
CA MET A 800 6.92 13.77 38.30
C MET A 800 7.88 14.72 39.02
N LYS A 801 8.71 14.17 39.91
CA LYS A 801 9.63 14.93 40.77
C LYS A 801 11.00 15.10 40.13
N SER A 802 11.55 14.03 39.57
CA SER A 802 12.88 14.01 38.99
C SER A 802 13.01 12.85 37.99
N TRP A 803 14.09 12.86 37.20
CA TRP A 803 14.39 11.72 36.33
C TRP A 803 14.73 10.48 37.16
N TRP A 804 15.56 10.64 38.19
CA TRP A 804 16.10 9.56 39.02
C TRP A 804 15.58 9.67 40.45
N ARG A 805 15.35 8.54 41.10
CA ARG A 805 15.11 8.50 42.54
C ARG A 805 16.43 8.65 43.31
N THR A 806 16.61 9.73 44.06
CA THR A 806 17.75 9.88 44.99
C THR A 806 17.54 8.98 46.21
N ALA A 807 18.43 8.00 46.42
CA ALA A 807 18.48 7.28 47.68
C ALA A 807 19.05 8.23 48.74
N GLU A 808 18.30 8.49 49.81
CA GLU A 808 18.87 9.08 51.01
C GLU A 808 19.94 8.12 51.54
N VAL A 809 21.19 8.58 51.57
CA VAL A 809 22.25 7.90 52.31
C VAL A 809 21.81 7.94 53.77
N ILE A 810 21.44 6.78 54.33
CA ILE A 810 21.26 6.63 55.77
C ILE A 810 22.60 7.04 56.38
N GLY A 811 22.61 8.19 57.04
CA GLY A 811 23.81 8.74 57.66
C GLY A 811 24.32 7.78 58.73
N ASP A 812 25.50 7.21 58.50
CA ASP A 812 26.32 6.67 59.56
C ASP A 812 27.08 7.87 60.15
N ASP A 813 26.70 8.26 61.37
CA ASP A 813 27.40 9.26 62.16
C ASP A 813 28.82 8.75 62.45
N SER A 814 29.82 9.16 61.65
CA SER A 814 31.19 9.47 62.10
C SER A 814 32.16 9.64 60.92
N ASN A 815 32.27 10.87 60.42
CA ASN A 815 33.50 11.66 60.48
C ASN A 815 33.39 12.85 59.54
N LYS A 816 33.63 14.02 60.13
CA LYS A 816 33.94 15.26 59.41
C LYS A 816 35.19 15.00 58.57
N ASP A 817 35.09 15.22 57.27
CA ASP A 817 36.01 16.11 56.59
C ASP A 817 35.31 16.76 55.39
N ASP A 818 35.40 18.09 55.39
CA ASP A 818 34.82 18.97 54.40
C ASP A 818 35.39 18.68 53.01
N THR A 819 34.53 18.38 52.05
CA THR A 819 34.76 18.81 50.66
C THR A 819 33.42 19.05 49.97
N THR A 820 32.96 20.29 50.06
CA THR A 820 31.87 20.86 49.26
C THR A 820 32.12 20.60 47.77
N VAL A 821 31.28 19.79 47.14
CA VAL A 821 30.99 19.88 45.71
C VAL A 821 29.48 19.95 45.56
N MET A 822 28.96 21.19 45.53
CA MET A 822 27.61 21.48 45.06
C MET A 822 27.54 21.20 43.57
N GLY A 823 26.72 20.23 43.18
CA GLY A 823 26.37 19.94 41.79
C GLY A 823 24.87 19.67 41.66
N THR A 824 24.04 20.65 42.01
CA THR A 824 22.60 20.60 41.73
C THR A 824 22.38 20.85 40.23
N SER A 825 22.30 19.78 39.45
CA SER A 825 21.80 19.81 38.07
C SER A 825 20.28 19.77 38.10
N THR A 826 19.65 20.89 38.45
CA THR A 826 18.20 21.07 38.30
C THR A 826 17.91 21.31 36.82
N MET A 827 17.57 20.27 36.05
CA MET A 827 16.88 20.47 34.77
C MET A 827 15.42 20.80 35.07
N ALA A 828 15.10 22.09 35.11
CA ALA A 828 13.73 22.56 35.05
C ALA A 828 13.20 22.36 33.61
N PHE A 829 12.12 21.59 33.46
CA PHE A 829 11.39 21.48 32.21
C PHE A 829 10.30 22.57 32.17
N CYS A 830 10.28 23.38 31.10
CA CYS A 830 9.22 24.34 30.79
C CYS A 830 8.04 23.67 30.08
#